data_AF-A0A0K0E0R5-F1
#
_entry.id   AF-A0A0K0E0R5-F1
#
_cell.length_a   1.000
_cell.length_b   1.000
_cell.length_c   1.000
_cell.angle_alpha   90.00
_cell.angle_beta   90.00
_cell.angle_gamma   90.00
#
_symmetry.space_group_name_H-M   'P 1'
#
loop_
_entity.id
_entity.type
_entity.pdbx_description
1 polymer ?
#
loop_
_entity_poly.entity_id
_entity_poly.type
_entity_poly.pdbx_seq_one_letter_code
_entity_poly.pdbx_strand_id
1 'polypeptide(L)'
;MRSWETRRYVRNVDCVIIDEIHLLGVERGAVVEAFVTRLKMINEKRRKAAVKNVNEIRIIGLSTALANAGDVAEWLGVNEYGLFNFRSSVRLVPITIHIAGFPGIHYCPRMALMNKPAFNAIKTYSPKKPVLIFVASRRQTRITAQAFIPLLSLESDPTQWVNMTTEEMEILLATVKDEYLRLTLPFGIGMHHAGLNKNERVMVEKLFVEKKIQILVTTATLAWGINCPAHLVIVKGTEYYDGKKGRYVDFPVTDIMQMVGRAGRPQYDNSAVAIVYVQDIKKNFYKNFLYQPFPVESSLLEYLPNHINAEICAGIIKNKQDAMDYLSGTYFYRRLFNNPSYYGLEDATKEGLIAYLVEVIDNSLQKLIDSCCIKVSNVDKTHFKSTPYGKIASSYYLQHTSIKHMLDEIGPDTTIEELLQIMADMPEYSEVPVRHNEDLINEEISRQLPLKTGRYGTFDSSHTKVFLMYQAHLSRFQLPVDYKTDLRSCLDSCLRIVQAMYEYSYIKGYVKTSINVLILQQMLIQGRWHSDHYLLCLPYIDSSTIQSLGEHFTIPLLQKYLKLDNMEEINDTIRDNAFKFFKKKTILDYTEIKKIIDILIRYPIITLDKISISPLMKRDIIIPEVTTNFKNAKKISLTSNTSYSINLMLSFSSVSKFDNNIVYSKFSKQKMPGYIVILANSTNNEFLATSRINSARDTFICKLLFTTPKNCGIFRYTVYIFSDSYLGIDQEYNFLVDIQ
;
A
#
# COMPACT_ATOMS: atom_id res chain seq x y z
N MET A 1 -15.08 -0.58 7.82
CA MET A 1 -16.21 0.31 7.47
C MET A 1 -17.12 -0.25 6.38
N ARG A 2 -16.63 -0.77 5.24
CA ARG A 2 -17.52 -1.39 4.22
C ARG A 2 -18.39 -2.54 4.78
N SER A 3 -17.84 -3.37 5.65
CA SER A 3 -18.58 -4.42 6.38
C SER A 3 -18.98 -3.99 7.81
N TRP A 4 -19.50 -2.77 7.99
CA TRP A 4 -19.81 -2.26 9.34
C TRP A 4 -20.92 -3.05 10.04
N GLU A 5 -21.87 -3.64 9.29
CA GLU A 5 -22.95 -4.43 9.87
C GLU A 5 -22.43 -5.65 10.64
N THR A 6 -21.35 -6.27 10.16
CA THR A 6 -20.74 -7.44 10.81
C THR A 6 -19.70 -7.07 11.87
N ARG A 7 -19.04 -5.93 11.74
CA ARG A 7 -17.90 -5.55 12.59
C ARG A 7 -18.32 -4.71 13.81
N ARG A 8 -18.37 -5.33 15.00
CA ARG A 8 -18.77 -4.67 16.27
C ARG A 8 -17.95 -3.42 16.60
N TYR A 9 -16.63 -3.45 16.43
CA TYR A 9 -15.78 -2.31 16.76
C TYR A 9 -16.09 -1.06 15.93
N VAL A 10 -16.60 -1.23 14.69
CA VAL A 10 -17.05 -0.11 13.85
C VAL A 10 -18.36 0.46 14.36
N ARG A 11 -19.28 -0.41 14.81
CA ARG A 11 -20.58 -0.01 15.37
C ARG A 11 -20.48 0.70 16.72
N ASN A 12 -19.37 0.54 17.43
CA ASN A 12 -19.12 1.18 18.73
C ASN A 12 -18.45 2.56 18.62
N VAL A 13 -18.22 3.08 17.41
CA VAL A 13 -17.64 4.42 17.24
C VAL A 13 -18.70 5.46 17.59
N ASP A 14 -18.34 6.40 18.47
CA ASP A 14 -19.20 7.50 18.93
C ASP A 14 -18.76 8.87 18.39
N CYS A 15 -17.49 9.04 18.00
CA CYS A 15 -16.97 10.27 17.44
C CYS A 15 -16.00 9.99 16.29
N VAL A 16 -16.10 10.80 15.24
CA VAL A 16 -15.21 10.80 14.08
C VAL A 16 -14.70 12.21 13.86
N ILE A 17 -13.37 12.36 13.86
CA ILE A 17 -12.69 13.60 13.51
C ILE A 17 -12.13 13.44 12.10
N ILE A 18 -12.52 14.33 11.21
CA ILE A 18 -12.03 14.40 9.84
C ILE A 18 -11.15 15.64 9.76
N ASP A 19 -9.84 15.42 9.75
CA ASP A 19 -8.87 16.50 9.61
C ASP A 19 -8.65 16.83 8.13
N GLU A 20 -8.36 18.10 7.86
CA GLU A 20 -8.07 18.62 6.52
C GLU A 20 -9.14 18.33 5.45
N ILE A 21 -10.41 18.59 5.77
CA ILE A 21 -11.56 18.37 4.87
C ILE A 21 -11.41 19.09 3.52
N HIS A 22 -10.67 20.19 3.47
CA HIS A 22 -10.37 20.89 2.22
C HIS A 22 -9.69 20.00 1.15
N LEU A 23 -9.18 18.83 1.51
CA LEU A 23 -8.67 17.79 0.61
C LEU A 23 -9.76 16.98 -0.10
N LEU A 24 -11.05 17.32 0.04
CA LEU A 24 -12.12 16.69 -0.75
C LEU A 24 -11.95 16.89 -2.26
N GLY A 25 -11.28 17.97 -2.69
CA GLY A 25 -11.03 18.28 -4.10
C GLY A 25 -9.78 17.63 -4.71
N VAL A 26 -9.10 16.74 -3.98
CA VAL A 26 -8.03 15.91 -4.54
C VAL A 26 -8.53 14.48 -4.76
N GLU A 27 -7.78 13.65 -5.49
CA GLU A 27 -8.16 12.27 -5.85
C GLU A 27 -8.59 11.42 -4.63
N ARG A 28 -7.90 11.56 -3.49
CA ARG A 28 -8.25 10.84 -2.25
C ARG A 28 -9.54 11.34 -1.59
N GLY A 29 -10.01 12.53 -1.96
CA GLY A 29 -11.23 13.16 -1.47
C GLY A 29 -12.48 12.32 -1.73
N ALA A 30 -12.55 11.63 -2.88
CA ALA A 30 -13.65 10.70 -3.20
C ALA A 30 -13.85 9.61 -2.13
N VAL A 31 -12.75 9.12 -1.54
CA VAL A 31 -12.79 8.11 -0.48
C VAL A 31 -13.32 8.70 0.83
N VAL A 32 -12.91 9.92 1.18
CA VAL A 32 -13.40 10.64 2.36
C VAL A 32 -14.90 10.92 2.21
N GLU A 33 -15.30 11.36 1.02
CA GLU A 33 -16.70 11.64 0.70
C GLU A 33 -17.58 10.39 0.85
N ALA A 34 -17.21 9.29 0.21
CA ALA A 34 -17.93 8.02 0.33
C ALA A 34 -17.92 7.46 1.77
N PHE A 35 -16.88 7.75 2.55
CA PHE A 35 -16.82 7.39 3.96
C PHE A 35 -17.83 8.19 4.80
N VAL A 36 -17.91 9.51 4.61
CA VAL A 36 -18.88 10.37 5.29
C VAL A 36 -20.30 10.01 4.90
N THR A 37 -20.58 9.79 3.62
CA THR A 37 -21.91 9.34 3.17
C THR A 37 -22.32 8.06 3.89
N ARG A 38 -21.41 7.08 4.04
CA ARG A 38 -21.69 5.86 4.80
C ARG A 38 -21.95 6.13 6.30
N LEU A 39 -21.21 7.06 6.92
CA LEU A 39 -21.47 7.46 8.31
C LEU A 39 -22.86 8.05 8.50
N LYS A 40 -23.31 8.90 7.56
CA LYS A 40 -24.66 9.48 7.59
C LYS A 40 -25.73 8.39 7.51
N MET A 41 -25.55 7.39 6.64
CA MET A 41 -26.46 6.24 6.54
C MET A 41 -26.49 5.39 7.81
N ILE A 42 -25.34 5.20 8.47
CA ILE A 42 -25.27 4.51 9.77
C ILE A 42 -26.04 5.29 10.83
N ASN A 43 -25.86 6.61 10.90
CA ASN A 43 -26.60 7.49 11.82
C ASN A 43 -28.11 7.44 11.56
N GLU A 44 -28.54 7.45 10.29
CA GLU A 44 -29.95 7.32 9.92
C GLU A 44 -30.55 5.98 10.38
N LYS A 45 -29.83 4.87 10.19
CA LYS A 45 -30.22 3.55 10.70
C LYS A 45 -30.29 3.54 12.23
N ARG A 46 -29.34 4.16 12.93
CA ARG A 46 -29.35 4.29 14.40
C ARG A 46 -30.57 5.07 14.89
N ARG A 47 -30.93 6.19 14.24
CA ARG A 47 -32.15 6.96 14.53
C ARG A 47 -33.41 6.11 14.39
N LYS A 48 -33.54 5.39 13.27
CA LYS A 48 -34.71 4.54 12.98
C LYS A 48 -34.85 3.34 13.91
N ALA A 49 -33.73 2.77 14.38
CA ALA A 49 -33.72 1.57 15.21
C ALA A 49 -34.23 1.77 16.65
N ALA A 50 -34.51 3.01 17.09
CA ALA A 50 -35.12 3.35 18.39
C ALA A 50 -34.51 2.60 19.60
N VAL A 51 -33.22 2.24 19.55
CA VAL A 51 -32.54 1.64 20.69
C VAL A 51 -32.29 2.77 21.69
N LYS A 52 -33.14 2.85 22.72
CA LYS A 52 -32.88 3.65 23.92
C LYS A 52 -31.43 3.35 24.36
N ASN A 53 -30.55 4.35 24.30
CA ASN A 53 -29.12 4.34 24.67
C ASN A 53 -28.05 4.26 23.54
N VAL A 54 -28.37 4.44 22.26
CA VAL A 54 -27.32 4.61 21.22
C VAL A 54 -27.32 6.04 20.68
N ASN A 55 -26.29 6.80 21.04
CA ASN A 55 -26.08 8.15 20.51
C ASN A 55 -25.67 8.12 19.04
N GLU A 56 -25.99 9.20 18.32
CA GLU A 56 -25.47 9.44 16.98
C GLU A 56 -23.95 9.58 16.99
N ILE A 57 -23.31 9.17 15.89
CA ILE A 57 -21.88 9.40 15.71
C ILE A 57 -21.66 10.90 15.53
N ARG A 58 -20.94 11.54 16.46
CA ARG A 58 -20.53 12.94 16.35
C ARG A 58 -19.44 13.09 15.30
N ILE A 59 -19.70 13.89 14.28
CA ILE A 59 -18.73 14.23 13.24
C ILE A 59 -18.13 15.60 13.54
N ILE A 60 -16.80 15.69 13.57
CA ILE A 60 -16.05 16.94 13.73
C ILE A 60 -15.18 17.11 12.49
N GLY A 61 -15.40 18.19 11.75
CA GLY A 61 -14.59 18.53 10.59
C GLY A 61 -13.59 19.64 10.89
N LEU A 62 -12.32 19.41 10.57
CA LEU A 62 -11.27 20.41 10.64
C LEU A 62 -10.80 20.73 9.22
N SER A 63 -10.56 22.00 8.93
CA SER A 63 -10.22 22.45 7.59
C SER A 63 -9.50 23.79 7.66
N THR A 64 -8.72 24.10 6.61
CA THR A 64 -8.35 25.48 6.30
C THR A 64 -9.60 26.29 5.94
N ALA A 65 -9.46 27.62 5.92
CA ALA A 65 -10.52 28.53 5.48
C ALA A 65 -11.05 28.17 4.09
N LEU A 66 -12.37 28.03 3.96
CA LEU A 66 -13.04 27.64 2.71
C LEU A 66 -13.98 28.74 2.21
N ALA A 67 -14.08 28.90 0.89
CA ALA A 67 -15.03 29.84 0.30
C ALA A 67 -16.47 29.33 0.43
N ASN A 68 -16.67 28.03 0.24
CA ASN A 68 -17.96 27.35 0.29
C ASN A 68 -18.11 26.46 1.54
N ALA A 69 -17.70 26.99 2.71
CA ALA A 69 -17.81 26.26 3.98
C ALA A 69 -19.25 25.89 4.36
N GLY A 70 -20.24 26.69 3.92
CA GLY A 70 -21.66 26.40 4.11
C GLY A 70 -22.08 25.07 3.49
N ASP A 71 -21.69 24.83 2.24
CA ASP A 71 -22.00 23.58 1.53
C ASP A 71 -21.39 22.35 2.24
N VAL A 72 -20.17 22.50 2.73
CA VAL A 72 -19.48 21.44 3.50
C VAL A 72 -20.21 21.19 4.82
N ALA A 73 -20.58 22.24 5.54
CA ALA A 73 -21.29 22.15 6.80
C ALA A 73 -22.65 21.45 6.63
N GLU A 74 -23.43 21.88 5.64
CA GLU A 74 -24.72 21.28 5.33
C GLU A 74 -24.57 19.80 4.91
N TRP A 75 -23.58 19.50 4.07
CA TRP A 75 -23.27 18.13 3.70
C TRP A 75 -22.88 17.26 4.91
N LEU A 76 -22.12 17.79 5.87
CA LEU A 76 -21.80 17.08 7.12
C LEU A 76 -23.00 16.97 8.08
N GLY A 77 -24.05 17.75 7.86
CA GLY A 77 -25.19 17.87 8.78
C GLY A 77 -24.86 18.74 10.01
N VAL A 78 -23.99 19.72 9.85
CA VAL A 78 -23.61 20.69 10.88
C VAL A 78 -24.59 21.86 10.86
N ASN A 79 -25.22 22.12 12.00
CA ASN A 79 -26.11 23.27 12.18
C ASN A 79 -25.32 24.58 12.13
N GLU A 80 -26.00 25.71 11.88
CA GLU A 80 -25.36 27.04 11.79
C GLU A 80 -24.50 27.39 13.02
N TYR A 81 -24.95 27.03 14.23
CA TYR A 81 -24.20 27.25 15.49
C TYR A 81 -22.91 26.43 15.60
N GLY A 82 -22.73 25.39 14.78
CA GLY A 82 -21.56 24.52 14.76
C GLY A 82 -20.55 24.86 13.66
N LEU A 83 -20.86 25.79 12.76
CA LEU A 83 -19.98 26.19 11.67
C LEU A 83 -19.09 27.36 12.08
N PHE A 84 -17.80 27.10 12.20
CA PHE A 84 -16.78 28.12 12.44
C PHE A 84 -15.86 28.23 11.22
N ASN A 85 -16.09 29.23 10.37
CA ASN A 85 -15.24 29.52 9.21
C ASN A 85 -14.56 30.88 9.37
N PHE A 86 -13.24 30.88 9.48
CA PHE A 86 -12.43 32.08 9.71
C PHE A 86 -11.75 32.54 8.42
N ARG A 87 -11.44 33.84 8.31
CA ARG A 87 -10.59 34.34 7.21
C ARG A 87 -9.18 33.78 7.35
N SER A 88 -8.48 33.55 6.23
CA SER A 88 -7.10 33.06 6.23
C SER A 88 -6.11 33.93 7.02
N SER A 89 -6.44 35.21 7.24
CA SER A 89 -5.66 36.14 8.06
C SER A 89 -5.80 35.91 9.57
N VAL A 90 -6.83 35.19 10.02
CA VAL A 90 -7.04 34.86 11.45
C VAL A 90 -6.09 33.74 11.82
N ARG A 91 -4.91 34.13 12.30
CA ARG A 91 -3.85 33.22 12.76
C ARG A 91 -3.26 33.72 14.07
N LEU A 92 -2.82 32.80 14.91
CA LEU A 92 -2.10 33.14 16.16
C LEU A 92 -0.82 33.94 15.87
N VAL A 93 -0.13 33.60 14.77
CA VAL A 93 1.03 34.35 14.25
C VAL A 93 0.68 34.87 12.86
N PRO A 94 0.55 36.20 12.66
CA PRO A 94 0.32 36.80 11.36
C PRO A 94 1.45 36.49 10.38
N ILE A 95 1.10 36.18 9.12
CA ILE A 95 2.08 35.83 8.08
C ILE A 95 2.00 36.82 6.92
N THR A 96 3.13 37.41 6.56
CA THR A 96 3.29 38.22 5.36
C THR A 96 3.75 37.33 4.21
N ILE A 97 2.97 37.28 3.12
CA ILE A 97 3.28 36.46 1.95
C ILE A 97 3.83 37.36 0.83
N HIS A 98 5.03 37.05 0.35
CA HIS A 98 5.62 37.68 -0.83
C HIS A 98 5.64 36.70 -2.00
N ILE A 99 5.20 37.12 -3.18
CA ILE A 99 5.21 36.30 -4.38
C ILE A 99 6.15 36.94 -5.41
N ALA A 100 7.19 36.21 -5.81
CA ALA A 100 8.15 36.66 -6.81
C ALA A 100 8.07 35.78 -8.07
N GLY A 101 7.88 36.44 -9.22
CA GLY A 101 7.85 35.81 -10.53
C GLY A 101 9.25 35.74 -11.14
N PHE A 102 9.54 34.61 -11.78
CA PHE A 102 10.81 34.36 -12.45
C PHE A 102 10.56 34.03 -13.94
N PRO A 103 11.30 34.67 -14.87
CA PRO A 103 11.14 34.43 -16.30
C PRO A 103 11.78 33.11 -16.74
N GLY A 104 11.48 32.72 -17.99
CA GLY A 104 11.98 31.49 -18.61
C GLY A 104 11.00 30.32 -18.46
N ILE A 105 10.92 29.47 -19.48
CA ILE A 105 10.01 28.30 -19.53
C ILE A 105 10.69 27.06 -18.93
N HIS A 106 12.00 26.90 -19.13
CA HIS A 106 12.75 25.74 -18.66
C HIS A 106 12.94 25.74 -17.14
N TYR A 107 12.56 24.62 -16.50
CA TYR A 107 12.56 24.47 -15.05
C TYR A 107 13.95 24.61 -14.42
N CYS A 108 14.97 23.88 -14.90
CA CYS A 108 16.28 23.82 -14.25
C CYS A 108 17.00 25.20 -14.21
N PRO A 109 17.10 25.96 -15.32
CA PRO A 109 17.69 27.30 -15.28
C PRO A 109 16.90 28.25 -14.37
N ARG A 110 15.57 28.18 -14.40
CA ARG A 110 14.69 29.00 -13.54
C ARG A 110 14.93 28.69 -12.05
N MET A 111 15.09 27.42 -11.68
CA MET A 111 15.42 27.03 -10.31
C MET A 111 16.79 27.55 -9.87
N ALA A 112 17.78 27.63 -10.76
CA ALA A 112 19.09 28.18 -10.45
C ALA A 112 19.03 29.71 -10.22
N LEU A 113 18.25 30.43 -11.05
CA LEU A 113 18.03 31.88 -10.91
C LEU A 113 17.39 32.25 -9.55
N MET A 114 16.61 31.36 -8.96
CA MET A 114 15.97 31.55 -7.65
C MET A 114 16.95 31.46 -6.46
N ASN A 115 18.15 30.89 -6.62
CA ASN A 115 19.08 30.66 -5.50
C ASN A 115 19.56 31.97 -4.85
N LYS A 116 20.03 32.94 -5.65
CA LYS A 116 20.55 34.22 -5.12
C LYS A 116 19.45 35.06 -4.45
N PRO A 117 18.24 35.21 -5.02
CA PRO A 117 17.12 35.83 -4.32
C PRO A 117 16.71 35.11 -3.02
N ALA A 118 16.74 33.78 -2.99
CA ALA A 118 16.46 33.02 -1.76
C ALA A 118 17.45 33.37 -0.65
N PHE A 119 18.75 33.40 -0.97
CA PHE A 119 19.81 33.77 -0.04
C PHE A 119 19.61 35.20 0.49
N ASN A 120 19.35 36.16 -0.40
CA ASN A 120 19.09 37.55 0.00
C ASN A 120 17.83 37.67 0.88
N ALA A 121 16.78 36.91 0.58
CA ALA A 121 15.57 36.90 1.39
C ALA A 121 15.81 36.37 2.81
N ILE A 122 16.67 35.37 2.98
CA ILE A 122 17.08 34.87 4.30
C ILE A 122 17.71 36.01 5.11
N LYS A 123 18.64 36.75 4.51
CA LYS A 123 19.31 37.89 5.16
C LYS A 123 18.32 38.99 5.56
N THR A 124 17.37 39.32 4.69
CA THR A 124 16.40 40.40 4.92
C THR A 124 15.34 40.02 5.95
N TYR A 125 14.72 38.85 5.82
CA TYR A 125 13.52 38.51 6.59
C TYR A 125 13.78 37.59 7.78
N SER A 126 14.91 36.87 7.83
CA SER A 126 15.19 35.90 8.89
C SER A 126 16.68 35.76 9.20
N PRO A 127 17.38 36.84 9.58
CA PRO A 127 18.84 36.84 9.74
C PRO A 127 19.33 35.87 10.83
N LYS A 128 18.59 35.70 11.94
CA LYS A 128 18.96 34.82 13.07
C LYS A 128 17.88 33.79 13.43
N LYS A 129 16.83 33.69 12.63
CA LYS A 129 15.68 32.82 12.92
C LYS A 129 15.60 31.65 11.93
N PRO A 130 15.01 30.50 12.31
CA PRO A 130 14.95 29.32 11.46
C PRO A 130 14.22 29.58 10.15
N VAL A 131 14.77 29.01 9.07
CA VAL A 131 14.25 29.11 7.71
C VAL A 131 13.99 27.72 7.13
N LEU A 132 12.79 27.53 6.59
CA LEU A 132 12.40 26.30 5.90
C LEU A 132 12.24 26.57 4.41
N ILE A 133 12.91 25.79 3.57
CA ILE A 133 12.87 25.95 2.10
C ILE A 133 12.28 24.70 1.48
N PHE A 134 11.12 24.84 0.83
CA PHE A 134 10.48 23.76 0.09
C PHE A 134 10.94 23.75 -1.37
N VAL A 135 11.27 22.56 -1.86
CA VAL A 135 11.63 22.30 -3.26
C VAL A 135 10.94 21.06 -3.79
N ALA A 136 10.84 20.92 -5.12
CA ALA A 136 10.03 19.87 -5.72
C ALA A 136 10.62 18.45 -5.64
N SER A 137 11.94 18.31 -5.49
CA SER A 137 12.62 17.01 -5.57
C SER A 137 13.81 16.86 -4.62
N ARG A 138 14.18 15.61 -4.33
CA ARG A 138 15.36 15.25 -3.51
C ARG A 138 16.66 15.77 -4.15
N ARG A 139 16.73 15.73 -5.49
CA ARG A 139 17.85 16.33 -6.22
C ARG A 139 17.92 17.84 -5.98
N GLN A 140 16.77 18.50 -5.98
CA GLN A 140 16.72 19.95 -5.77
C GLN A 140 17.06 20.36 -4.33
N THR A 141 16.85 19.51 -3.31
CA THR A 141 17.30 19.83 -1.94
C THR A 141 18.82 19.95 -1.91
N ARG A 142 19.52 18.99 -2.52
CA ARG A 142 20.98 18.96 -2.61
C ARG A 142 21.53 20.16 -3.39
N ILE A 143 21.01 20.38 -4.60
CA ILE A 143 21.45 21.49 -5.46
C ILE A 143 21.25 22.84 -4.77
N THR A 144 20.10 23.04 -4.11
CA THR A 144 19.80 24.32 -3.44
C THR A 144 20.69 24.52 -2.22
N ALA A 145 20.89 23.48 -1.39
CA ALA A 145 21.76 23.55 -0.22
C ALA A 145 23.21 23.84 -0.61
N GLN A 146 23.74 23.16 -1.63
CA GLN A 146 25.10 23.39 -2.14
C GLN A 146 25.26 24.77 -2.78
N ALA A 147 24.24 25.29 -3.45
CA ALA A 147 24.30 26.61 -4.07
C ALA A 147 24.44 27.76 -3.05
N PHE A 148 24.08 27.55 -1.78
CA PHE A 148 24.23 28.56 -0.74
C PHE A 148 25.65 28.60 -0.15
N ILE A 149 26.40 27.50 -0.17
CA ILE A 149 27.78 27.43 0.35
C ILE A 149 28.70 28.50 -0.27
N PRO A 150 28.81 28.64 -1.61
CA PRO A 150 29.68 29.67 -2.19
C PRO A 150 29.17 31.08 -1.92
N LEU A 151 27.84 31.28 -1.80
CA LEU A 151 27.28 32.58 -1.45
C LEU A 151 27.61 32.97 -0.01
N LEU A 152 27.56 32.00 0.92
CA LEU A 152 27.90 32.19 2.33
C LEU A 152 29.40 32.41 2.54
N SER A 153 30.23 31.79 1.71
CA SER A 153 31.69 31.96 1.75
C SER A 153 32.16 33.37 1.34
N LEU A 154 31.29 34.14 0.66
CA LEU A 154 31.55 35.55 0.32
C LEU A 154 31.13 36.52 1.44
N GLU A 155 30.45 36.03 2.49
CA GLU A 155 30.05 36.83 3.63
C GLU A 155 31.18 36.92 4.67
N SER A 156 31.09 37.91 5.57
CA SER A 156 32.09 38.11 6.62
C SER A 156 32.15 36.97 7.64
N ASP A 157 31.02 36.29 7.87
CA ASP A 157 30.92 35.11 8.74
C ASP A 157 30.28 33.94 7.97
N PRO A 158 31.11 33.01 7.45
CA PRO A 158 30.65 31.82 6.76
C PRO A 158 29.93 30.80 7.66
N THR A 159 29.98 30.97 8.99
CA THR A 159 29.41 30.06 9.99
C THR A 159 28.16 30.62 10.67
N GLN A 160 27.67 31.78 10.24
CA GLN A 160 26.55 32.52 10.86
C GLN A 160 25.24 31.72 11.06
N TRP A 161 25.06 30.59 10.37
CA TRP A 161 23.87 29.71 10.47
C TRP A 161 24.07 28.50 11.40
N VAL A 162 25.23 28.40 12.04
CA VAL A 162 25.63 27.31 12.95
C VAL A 162 25.62 27.83 14.39
N ASN A 163 24.83 27.20 15.25
CA ASN A 163 24.75 27.52 16.68
C ASN A 163 25.25 26.33 17.52
N MET A 164 26.40 25.76 17.15
CA MET A 164 27.05 24.67 17.88
C MET A 164 28.58 24.84 17.86
N THR A 165 29.26 24.20 18.80
CA THR A 165 30.73 24.20 18.82
C THR A 165 31.29 23.29 17.73
N THR A 166 32.55 23.53 17.33
CA THR A 166 33.24 22.69 16.36
C THR A 166 33.32 21.22 16.81
N GLU A 167 33.55 20.99 18.10
CA GLU A 167 33.60 19.65 18.70
C GLU A 167 32.24 18.92 18.61
N GLU A 168 31.14 19.62 18.94
CA GLU A 168 29.78 19.07 18.78
C GLU A 168 29.50 18.70 17.32
N MET A 169 29.94 19.54 16.38
CA MET A 169 29.77 19.31 14.94
C MET A 169 30.55 18.08 14.47
N GLU A 170 31.82 17.92 14.88
CA GLU A 170 32.65 16.78 14.47
C GLU A 170 32.07 15.44 14.94
N ILE A 171 31.62 15.37 16.19
CA ILE A 171 30.96 14.18 16.75
C ILE A 171 29.70 13.85 15.95
N LEU A 172 28.93 14.87 15.58
CA LEU A 172 27.71 14.67 14.80
C LEU A 172 28.02 14.16 13.39
N LEU A 173 28.99 14.76 12.69
CA LEU A 173 29.38 14.37 11.34
C LEU A 173 29.91 12.94 11.26
N ALA A 174 30.51 12.42 12.34
CA ALA A 174 30.94 11.02 12.42
C ALA A 174 29.76 10.03 12.35
N THR A 175 28.54 10.46 12.70
CA THR A 175 27.33 9.62 12.65
C THR A 175 26.57 9.70 11.32
N VAL A 176 26.87 10.71 10.49
CA VAL A 176 26.17 10.99 9.22
C VAL A 176 26.76 10.15 8.10
N LYS A 177 25.89 9.47 7.34
CA LYS A 177 26.29 8.61 6.22
C LYS A 177 26.08 9.30 4.87
N ASP A 178 25.06 10.15 4.74
CA ASP A 178 24.82 10.89 3.49
C ASP A 178 25.92 11.94 3.27
N GLU A 179 26.65 11.80 2.16
CA GLU A 179 27.79 12.65 1.82
C GLU A 179 27.40 14.11 1.63
N TYR A 180 26.23 14.38 1.03
CA TYR A 180 25.76 15.74 0.79
C TYR A 180 25.37 16.41 2.10
N LEU A 181 24.73 15.68 3.03
CA LEU A 181 24.38 16.20 4.33
C LEU A 181 25.64 16.52 5.16
N ARG A 182 26.67 15.66 5.08
CA ARG A 182 27.97 15.89 5.71
C ARG A 182 28.66 17.16 5.18
N LEU A 183 28.47 17.49 3.90
CA LEU A 183 29.02 18.70 3.28
C LEU A 183 28.26 19.99 3.66
N THR A 184 26.95 19.94 3.88
CA THR A 184 26.12 21.14 4.07
C THR A 184 25.92 21.53 5.55
N LEU A 185 25.92 20.55 6.47
CA LEU A 185 25.75 20.78 7.90
C LEU A 185 26.78 21.74 8.54
N PRO A 186 28.08 21.71 8.19
CA PRO A 186 29.08 22.66 8.68
C PRO A 186 28.76 24.14 8.39
N PHE A 187 27.89 24.39 7.40
CA PHE A 187 27.42 25.73 7.03
C PHE A 187 26.04 26.05 7.62
N GLY A 188 25.50 25.21 8.51
CA GLY A 188 24.20 25.41 9.14
C GLY A 188 23.01 25.09 8.23
N ILE A 189 23.23 24.28 7.20
CA ILE A 189 22.23 23.90 6.20
C ILE A 189 21.92 22.41 6.29
N GLY A 190 20.74 22.08 6.81
CA GLY A 190 20.19 20.73 6.81
C GLY A 190 19.42 20.42 5.53
N MET A 191 19.32 19.13 5.20
CA MET A 191 18.43 18.64 4.15
C MET A 191 17.46 17.61 4.70
N HIS A 192 16.23 17.58 4.18
CA HIS A 192 15.24 16.61 4.58
C HIS A 192 14.45 16.07 3.39
N HIS A 193 14.55 14.77 3.17
CA HIS A 193 13.80 14.08 2.12
C HIS A 193 13.63 12.59 2.47
N ALA A 194 12.65 11.94 1.84
CA ALA A 194 12.35 10.53 2.08
C ALA A 194 13.52 9.56 1.79
N GLY A 195 14.51 9.98 0.99
CA GLY A 195 15.73 9.20 0.74
C GLY A 195 16.77 9.18 1.86
N LEU A 196 16.66 10.02 2.90
CA LEU A 196 17.56 9.97 4.05
C LEU A 196 17.17 8.84 5.00
N ASN A 197 18.17 8.27 5.70
CA ASN A 197 17.89 7.26 6.71
C ASN A 197 16.99 7.84 7.82
N LYS A 198 16.19 6.98 8.46
CA LYS A 198 15.27 7.42 9.53
C LYS A 198 16.02 8.18 10.65
N ASN A 199 17.19 7.68 11.03
CA ASN A 199 18.02 8.31 12.07
C ASN A 199 18.53 9.69 11.64
N GLU A 200 18.96 9.84 10.39
CA GLU A 200 19.43 11.13 9.83
C GLU A 200 18.28 12.14 9.73
N ARG A 201 17.08 11.70 9.32
CA ARG A 201 15.89 12.58 9.28
C ARG A 201 15.55 13.13 10.66
N VAL A 202 15.45 12.26 11.66
CA VAL A 202 15.17 12.66 13.05
C VAL A 202 16.26 13.57 13.60
N MET A 203 17.53 13.28 13.27
CA MET A 203 18.66 14.11 13.68
C MET A 203 18.56 15.52 13.10
N VAL A 204 18.33 15.65 11.79
CA VAL A 204 18.23 16.96 11.13
C VAL A 204 17.02 17.76 11.64
N GLU A 205 15.88 17.10 11.86
CA GLU A 205 14.70 17.72 12.48
C GLU A 205 15.04 18.27 13.87
N LYS A 206 15.73 17.46 14.70
CA LYS A 206 16.14 17.86 16.05
C LYS A 206 17.08 19.06 16.01
N LEU A 207 18.11 19.03 15.17
CA LEU A 207 19.05 20.14 15.01
C LEU A 207 18.34 21.44 14.62
N PHE A 208 17.36 21.37 13.74
CA PHE A 208 16.60 22.53 13.30
C PHE A 208 15.67 23.07 14.39
N VAL A 209 14.93 22.20 15.08
CA VAL A 209 14.02 22.59 16.16
C VAL A 209 14.77 23.19 17.36
N GLU A 210 15.92 22.61 17.70
CA GLU A 210 16.83 23.12 18.74
C GLU A 210 17.64 24.34 18.30
N LYS A 211 17.43 24.81 17.05
CA LYS A 211 18.11 25.97 16.43
C LYS A 211 19.63 25.83 16.36
N LYS A 212 20.15 24.60 16.41
CA LYS A 212 21.56 24.29 16.19
C LYS A 212 21.98 24.56 14.74
N ILE A 213 21.05 24.38 13.80
CA ILE A 213 21.16 24.83 12.41
C ILE A 213 20.01 25.80 12.09
N GLN A 214 20.27 26.78 11.22
CA GLN A 214 19.27 27.79 10.85
C GLN A 214 18.46 27.43 9.62
N ILE A 215 19.05 26.75 8.63
CA ILE A 215 18.41 26.51 7.32
C ILE A 215 18.06 25.02 7.19
N LEU A 216 16.83 24.73 6.77
CA LEU A 216 16.40 23.39 6.41
C LEU A 216 15.80 23.39 5.01
N VAL A 217 16.42 22.65 4.08
CA VAL A 217 15.90 22.45 2.72
C VAL A 217 15.17 21.11 2.64
N THR A 218 13.88 21.14 2.35
CA THR A 218 13.01 19.95 2.38
C THR A 218 12.19 19.77 1.11
N THR A 219 11.80 18.54 0.80
CA THR A 219 10.90 18.26 -0.32
C THR A 219 9.46 18.69 -0.01
N ALA A 220 8.76 19.25 -1.00
CA ALA A 220 7.34 19.65 -0.96
C ALA A 220 6.42 18.61 -0.31
N THR A 221 6.60 17.33 -0.62
CA THR A 221 5.77 16.21 -0.12
C THR A 221 5.83 16.02 1.39
N LEU A 222 6.85 16.57 2.06
CA LEU A 222 6.99 16.50 3.50
C LEU A 222 6.28 17.63 4.24
N ALA A 223 5.70 18.60 3.52
CA ALA A 223 4.90 19.67 4.11
C ALA A 223 3.75 19.13 4.98
N TRP A 224 3.23 17.95 4.68
CA TRP A 224 2.18 17.27 5.44
C TRP A 224 2.69 16.53 6.69
N GLY A 225 3.96 16.11 6.72
CA GLY A 225 4.49 15.20 7.74
C GLY A 225 5.53 15.80 8.70
N ILE A 226 6.03 17.00 8.42
CA ILE A 226 7.05 17.66 9.24
C ILE A 226 6.41 18.61 10.25
N ASN A 227 6.77 18.47 11.53
CA ASN A 227 6.38 19.41 12.60
C ASN A 227 7.53 20.36 12.98
N CYS A 228 8.08 21.06 11.98
CA CYS A 228 9.17 22.02 12.16
C CYS A 228 8.71 23.41 11.70
N PRO A 229 7.98 24.16 12.55
CA PRO A 229 7.57 25.52 12.20
C PRO A 229 8.80 26.43 12.11
N ALA A 230 8.80 27.33 11.14
CA ALA A 230 9.92 28.24 10.85
C ALA A 230 9.45 29.70 10.89
N HIS A 231 10.39 30.64 11.07
CA HIS A 231 10.04 32.06 10.99
C HIS A 231 9.85 32.51 9.55
N LEU A 232 10.73 32.04 8.67
CA LEU A 232 10.66 32.25 7.23
C LEU A 232 10.44 30.92 6.51
N VAL A 233 9.45 30.88 5.63
CA VAL A 233 9.28 29.79 4.66
C VAL A 233 9.56 30.30 3.26
N ILE A 234 10.33 29.56 2.48
CA ILE A 234 10.53 29.82 1.04
C ILE A 234 10.03 28.62 0.26
N VAL A 235 9.00 28.81 -0.56
CA VAL A 235 8.55 27.82 -1.55
C VAL A 235 9.27 28.11 -2.86
N LYS A 236 10.32 27.33 -3.14
CA LYS A 236 11.23 27.56 -4.27
C LYS A 236 10.78 26.73 -5.48
N GLY A 237 9.91 27.34 -6.28
CA GLY A 237 9.28 26.72 -7.44
C GLY A 237 7.97 26.03 -7.06
N THR A 238 6.95 26.21 -7.89
CA THR A 238 5.60 25.66 -7.66
C THR A 238 5.24 24.53 -8.62
N GLU A 239 6.24 23.91 -9.24
CA GLU A 239 6.06 22.86 -10.24
C GLU A 239 6.91 21.63 -9.91
N TYR A 240 6.40 20.46 -10.29
CA TYR A 240 7.11 19.20 -10.23
C TYR A 240 6.98 18.43 -11.55
N TYR A 241 7.90 17.50 -11.80
CA TYR A 241 7.85 16.66 -13.00
C TYR A 241 6.85 15.51 -12.79
N ASP A 242 5.82 15.45 -13.61
CA ASP A 242 4.85 14.36 -13.66
C ASP A 242 5.28 13.36 -14.74
N GLY A 243 5.69 12.17 -14.30
CA GLY A 243 6.13 11.08 -15.18
C GLY A 243 5.07 10.62 -16.17
N LYS A 244 3.81 10.55 -15.72
CA LYS A 244 2.70 10.06 -16.56
C LYS A 244 2.43 11.00 -17.73
N LYS A 245 2.54 12.30 -17.46
CA LYS A 245 2.30 13.36 -18.47
C LYS A 245 3.58 13.76 -19.21
N GLY A 246 4.73 13.21 -18.83
CA GLY A 246 6.04 13.53 -19.40
C GLY A 246 6.45 15.00 -19.26
N ARG A 247 5.84 15.77 -18.36
CA ARG A 247 6.00 17.24 -18.28
C ARG A 247 5.96 17.77 -16.86
N TYR A 248 6.44 18.99 -16.68
CA TYR A 248 6.26 19.70 -15.41
C TYR A 248 4.80 20.16 -15.27
N VAL A 249 4.22 19.90 -14.11
CA VAL A 249 2.87 20.32 -13.72
C VAL A 249 2.93 21.10 -12.42
N ASP A 250 1.94 21.94 -12.20
CA ASP A 250 1.85 22.73 -10.97
C ASP A 250 1.50 21.84 -9.76
N PHE A 251 2.06 22.19 -8.60
CA PHE A 251 1.58 21.64 -7.34
C PHE A 251 0.11 22.03 -7.12
N PRO A 252 -0.70 21.14 -6.51
CA PRO A 252 -1.98 21.52 -5.95
C PRO A 252 -1.82 22.75 -5.04
N VAL A 253 -2.74 23.71 -5.14
CA VAL A 253 -2.71 24.94 -4.32
C VAL A 253 -2.74 24.60 -2.82
N THR A 254 -3.42 23.52 -2.45
CA THR A 254 -3.48 22.98 -1.08
C THR A 254 -2.09 22.64 -0.54
N ASP A 255 -1.23 22.00 -1.35
CA ASP A 255 0.15 21.69 -0.95
C ASP A 255 0.96 22.97 -0.72
N ILE A 256 0.81 23.98 -1.58
CA ILE A 256 1.49 25.27 -1.41
C ILE A 256 1.00 25.98 -0.15
N MET A 257 -0.31 25.95 0.14
CA MET A 257 -0.88 26.51 1.36
C MET A 257 -0.35 25.81 2.61
N GLN A 258 -0.17 24.49 2.57
CA GLN A 258 0.44 23.74 3.67
C GLN A 258 1.91 24.11 3.88
N MET A 259 2.68 24.28 2.80
CA MET A 259 4.05 24.76 2.89
C MET A 259 4.11 26.15 3.55
N VAL A 260 3.32 27.10 3.05
CA VAL A 260 3.21 28.46 3.61
C VAL A 260 2.72 28.43 5.06
N GLY A 261 1.85 27.48 5.41
CA GLY A 261 1.34 27.26 6.76
C GLY A 261 2.41 26.83 7.78
N ARG A 262 3.59 26.40 7.34
CA ARG A 262 4.74 26.11 8.22
C ARG A 262 5.46 27.39 8.68
N ALA A 263 5.12 28.55 8.13
CA ALA A 263 5.61 29.84 8.61
C ALA A 263 4.85 30.24 9.88
N GLY A 264 5.56 30.71 10.90
CA GLY A 264 4.99 31.11 12.18
C GLY A 264 5.20 30.05 13.25
N ARG A 265 5.85 30.46 14.33
CA ARG A 265 6.08 29.64 15.52
C ARG A 265 5.27 30.22 16.68
N PRO A 266 4.09 29.64 16.99
CA PRO A 266 3.32 30.05 18.15
C PRO A 266 4.21 30.08 19.40
N GLN A 267 4.02 31.06 20.28
CA GLN A 267 4.83 31.30 21.49
C GLN A 267 6.24 31.86 21.26
N TYR A 268 6.81 31.78 20.05
CA TYR A 268 8.18 32.25 19.77
C TYR A 268 8.25 33.48 18.87
N ASP A 269 7.32 33.63 17.94
CA ASP A 269 7.29 34.71 16.95
C ASP A 269 5.99 35.52 17.03
N ASN A 270 6.10 36.84 16.86
CA ASN A 270 4.95 37.76 16.76
C ASN A 270 4.49 37.98 15.31
N SER A 271 5.33 37.59 14.35
CA SER A 271 5.06 37.65 12.91
C SER A 271 5.91 36.61 12.19
N ALA A 272 5.50 36.24 10.99
CA ALA A 272 6.26 35.33 10.13
C ALA A 272 6.17 35.77 8.66
N VAL A 273 7.10 35.25 7.86
CA VAL A 273 7.21 35.61 6.44
C VAL A 273 7.17 34.33 5.62
N ALA A 274 6.42 34.35 4.53
CA ALA A 274 6.45 33.29 3.53
C ALA A 274 6.74 33.90 2.16
N ILE A 275 7.59 33.25 1.39
CA ILE A 275 7.98 33.70 0.05
C ILE A 275 7.71 32.58 -0.93
N VAL A 276 6.94 32.86 -1.98
CA VAL A 276 6.59 31.89 -3.01
C VAL A 276 7.22 32.32 -4.33
N TYR A 277 8.12 31.49 -4.83
CA TYR A 277 8.78 31.68 -6.12
C TYR A 277 8.06 30.90 -7.20
N VAL A 278 7.57 31.62 -8.21
CA VAL A 278 6.70 31.09 -9.26
C VAL A 278 7.27 31.44 -10.63
N GLN A 279 6.80 30.76 -11.67
CA GLN A 279 6.94 31.27 -13.02
C GLN A 279 6.16 32.59 -13.14
N ASP A 280 6.73 33.59 -13.80
CA ASP A 280 6.18 34.95 -13.82
C ASP A 280 4.70 35.03 -14.26
N ILE A 281 4.34 34.27 -15.29
CA ILE A 281 2.95 34.17 -15.80
C ILE A 281 1.95 33.68 -14.74
N LYS A 282 2.40 32.95 -13.71
CA LYS A 282 1.57 32.35 -12.65
C LYS A 282 1.48 33.23 -11.40
N LYS A 283 2.16 34.38 -11.36
CA LYS A 283 2.21 35.27 -10.20
C LYS A 283 0.82 35.74 -9.75
N ASN A 284 0.00 36.21 -10.69
CA ASN A 284 -1.34 36.70 -10.38
C ASN A 284 -2.28 35.57 -9.94
N PHE A 285 -2.14 34.37 -10.52
CA PHE A 285 -2.86 33.18 -10.09
C PHE A 285 -2.62 32.91 -8.60
N TYR A 286 -1.37 32.69 -8.19
CA TYR A 286 -1.07 32.39 -6.77
C TYR A 286 -1.39 33.56 -5.83
N LYS A 287 -1.30 34.81 -6.30
CA LYS A 287 -1.71 35.98 -5.52
C LYS A 287 -3.19 35.92 -5.16
N ASN A 288 -4.07 35.54 -6.09
CA ASN A 288 -5.49 35.46 -5.78
C ASN A 288 -5.79 34.31 -4.81
N PHE A 289 -5.22 33.13 -5.05
CA PHE A 289 -5.51 31.91 -4.27
C PHE A 289 -4.92 31.88 -2.85
N LEU A 290 -3.82 32.57 -2.57
CA LEU A 290 -3.23 32.58 -1.22
C LEU A 290 -3.93 33.57 -0.27
N TYR A 291 -4.59 34.59 -0.81
CA TYR A 291 -5.30 35.60 -0.02
C TYR A 291 -6.81 35.38 0.05
N GLN A 292 -7.39 34.74 -0.97
CA GLN A 292 -8.80 34.38 -0.97
C GLN A 292 -8.97 32.91 -0.62
N PRO A 293 -9.91 32.55 0.26
CA PRO A 293 -10.23 31.14 0.49
C PRO A 293 -10.72 30.52 -0.83
N PHE A 294 -10.40 29.25 -1.06
CA PHE A 294 -10.74 28.57 -2.31
C PHE A 294 -12.04 27.77 -2.15
N PRO A 295 -12.83 27.60 -3.23
CA PRO A 295 -13.93 26.67 -3.24
C PRO A 295 -13.41 25.23 -3.34
N VAL A 296 -13.99 24.33 -2.56
CA VAL A 296 -13.71 22.90 -2.63
C VAL A 296 -14.78 22.26 -3.51
N GLU A 297 -14.34 21.51 -4.52
CA GLU A 297 -15.23 20.73 -5.39
C GLU A 297 -15.06 19.24 -5.09
N SER A 298 -16.05 18.42 -5.45
CA SER A 298 -15.95 16.95 -5.31
C SER A 298 -15.16 16.32 -6.47
N SER A 299 -14.31 15.35 -6.14
CA SER A 299 -13.63 14.45 -7.10
C SER A 299 -14.29 13.05 -7.20
N LEU A 300 -15.55 12.89 -6.77
CA LEU A 300 -16.20 11.58 -6.65
C LEU A 300 -16.44 10.87 -8.01
N LEU A 301 -16.76 11.62 -9.07
CA LEU A 301 -17.24 11.07 -10.35
C LEU A 301 -16.33 10.01 -10.95
N GLU A 302 -15.02 10.22 -10.93
CA GLU A 302 -14.04 9.30 -11.51
C GLU A 302 -14.03 7.94 -10.77
N TYR A 303 -14.20 7.95 -9.45
CA TYR A 303 -14.14 6.76 -8.60
C TYR A 303 -15.51 6.20 -8.23
N LEU A 304 -16.60 6.84 -8.65
CA LEU A 304 -17.98 6.49 -8.31
C LEU A 304 -18.33 5.02 -8.58
N PRO A 305 -17.94 4.38 -9.71
CA PRO A 305 -18.25 2.98 -9.96
C PRO A 305 -17.72 2.05 -8.85
N ASN A 306 -16.52 2.31 -8.32
CA ASN A 306 -15.94 1.51 -7.25
C ASN A 306 -16.73 1.63 -5.94
N HIS A 307 -17.26 2.82 -5.65
CA HIS A 307 -18.08 3.06 -4.47
C HIS A 307 -19.46 2.41 -4.61
N ILE A 308 -20.12 2.57 -5.76
CA ILE A 308 -21.39 1.90 -6.07
C ILE A 308 -21.24 0.37 -5.97
N ASN A 309 -20.19 -0.22 -6.54
CA ASN A 309 -19.94 -1.66 -6.42
C ASN A 309 -19.85 -2.10 -4.95
N ALA A 310 -19.14 -1.33 -4.12
CA ALA A 310 -19.00 -1.65 -2.70
C ALA A 310 -20.35 -1.61 -1.95
N GLU A 311 -21.21 -0.63 -2.25
CA GLU A 311 -22.54 -0.51 -1.64
C GLU A 311 -23.54 -1.55 -2.17
N ILE A 312 -23.45 -1.97 -3.44
CA ILE A 312 -24.19 -3.11 -3.99
C ILE A 312 -23.75 -4.41 -3.30
N CYS A 313 -22.43 -4.60 -3.09
CA CYS A 313 -21.91 -5.76 -2.36
C CYS A 313 -22.38 -5.79 -0.89
N ALA A 314 -22.54 -4.63 -0.27
CA ALA A 314 -23.09 -4.50 1.08
C ALA A 314 -24.62 -4.70 1.14
N GLY A 315 -25.30 -4.77 -0.01
CA GLY A 315 -26.75 -4.90 -0.10
C GLY A 315 -27.51 -3.61 0.22
N ILE A 316 -26.82 -2.46 0.20
CA ILE A 316 -27.40 -1.14 0.44
C ILE A 316 -28.07 -0.61 -0.83
N ILE A 317 -27.38 -0.69 -1.97
CA ILE A 317 -27.93 -0.34 -3.29
C ILE A 317 -28.44 -1.62 -3.94
N LYS A 318 -29.75 -1.69 -4.20
CA LYS A 318 -30.39 -2.84 -4.87
C LYS A 318 -30.97 -2.47 -6.22
N ASN A 319 -31.38 -1.23 -6.43
CA ASN A 319 -31.97 -0.74 -7.67
C ASN A 319 -31.45 0.68 -8.01
N LYS A 320 -31.90 1.26 -9.13
CA LYS A 320 -31.46 2.60 -9.56
C LYS A 320 -31.91 3.72 -8.60
N GLN A 321 -33.07 3.58 -7.96
CA GLN A 321 -33.55 4.56 -6.99
C GLN A 321 -32.64 4.60 -5.75
N ASP A 322 -32.24 3.44 -5.23
CA ASP A 322 -31.30 3.38 -4.10
C ASP A 322 -29.95 4.03 -4.46
N ALA A 323 -29.52 3.94 -5.72
CA ALA A 323 -28.30 4.59 -6.20
C ALA A 323 -28.46 6.12 -6.28
N MET A 324 -29.62 6.62 -6.71
CA MET A 324 -29.95 8.05 -6.65
C MET A 324 -29.99 8.56 -5.20
N ASP A 325 -30.60 7.80 -4.30
CA ASP A 325 -30.67 8.12 -2.88
C ASP A 325 -29.26 8.16 -2.27
N TYR A 326 -28.40 7.20 -2.62
CA TYR A 326 -26.99 7.21 -2.21
C TYR A 326 -26.25 8.47 -2.72
N LEU A 327 -26.40 8.80 -4.01
CA LEU A 327 -25.79 10.00 -4.58
C LEU A 327 -26.29 11.27 -3.91
N SER A 328 -27.57 11.37 -3.55
CA SER A 328 -28.12 12.54 -2.86
C SER A 328 -27.44 12.85 -1.52
N GLY A 329 -26.84 11.83 -0.88
CA GLY A 329 -26.08 11.96 0.37
C GLY A 329 -24.61 12.36 0.20
N THR A 330 -24.14 12.57 -1.03
CA THR A 330 -22.75 12.88 -1.37
C THR A 330 -22.48 14.39 -1.39
N TYR A 331 -21.21 14.79 -1.33
CA TYR A 331 -20.82 16.20 -1.47
C TYR A 331 -20.92 16.64 -2.93
N PHE A 332 -20.61 15.74 -3.86
CA PHE A 332 -20.82 15.89 -5.28
C PHE A 332 -22.25 16.36 -5.60
N TYR A 333 -23.27 15.72 -5.04
CA TYR A 333 -24.65 16.13 -5.28
C TYR A 333 -24.89 17.59 -4.89
N ARG A 334 -24.36 18.06 -3.74
CA ARG A 334 -24.47 19.48 -3.37
C ARG A 334 -23.76 20.40 -4.35
N ARG A 335 -22.53 20.05 -4.73
CA ARG A 335 -21.72 20.87 -5.62
C ARG A 335 -22.25 20.92 -7.05
N LEU A 336 -22.87 19.85 -7.52
CA LEU A 336 -23.51 19.82 -8.84
C LEU A 336 -24.57 20.91 -8.98
N PHE A 337 -25.41 21.14 -7.96
CA PHE A 337 -26.44 22.18 -8.00
C PHE A 337 -25.87 23.60 -7.86
N ASN A 338 -24.74 23.77 -7.17
CA ASN A 338 -24.12 25.08 -6.95
C ASN A 338 -23.16 25.49 -8.08
N ASN A 339 -22.55 24.53 -8.78
CA ASN A 339 -21.60 24.80 -9.86
C ASN A 339 -21.67 23.71 -10.97
N PRO A 340 -22.78 23.63 -11.73
CA PRO A 340 -22.96 22.57 -12.73
C PRO A 340 -21.91 22.57 -13.84
N SER A 341 -21.48 23.76 -14.28
CA SER A 341 -20.51 23.92 -15.37
C SER A 341 -19.13 23.33 -15.05
N TYR A 342 -18.75 23.26 -13.77
CA TYR A 342 -17.52 22.60 -13.35
C TYR A 342 -17.52 21.10 -13.68
N TYR A 343 -18.69 20.46 -13.61
CA TYR A 343 -18.90 19.05 -13.90
C TYR A 343 -19.21 18.78 -15.38
N GLY A 344 -19.08 19.80 -16.24
CA GLY A 344 -19.34 19.70 -17.68
C GLY A 344 -20.82 19.73 -18.04
N LEU A 345 -21.71 20.18 -17.15
CA LEU A 345 -23.13 20.33 -17.45
C LEU A 345 -23.42 21.73 -18.01
N GLU A 346 -23.91 21.78 -19.24
CA GLU A 346 -24.35 23.03 -19.91
C GLU A 346 -25.78 23.43 -19.52
N ASP A 347 -26.69 22.46 -19.41
CA ASP A 347 -28.07 22.67 -19.00
C ASP A 347 -28.24 22.62 -17.48
N ALA A 348 -28.23 23.78 -16.84
CA ALA A 348 -28.39 23.95 -15.40
C ALA A 348 -29.87 23.96 -14.92
N THR A 349 -30.83 23.58 -15.77
CA THR A 349 -32.23 23.40 -15.34
C THR A 349 -32.36 22.23 -14.37
N LYS A 350 -33.47 22.17 -13.60
CA LYS A 350 -33.72 21.05 -12.67
C LYS A 350 -33.81 19.73 -13.42
N GLU A 351 -34.43 19.76 -14.60
CA GLU A 351 -34.59 18.64 -15.50
C GLU A 351 -33.22 18.18 -16.04
N GLY A 352 -32.38 19.12 -16.49
CA GLY A 352 -31.00 18.84 -16.93
C GLY A 352 -30.13 18.23 -15.83
N LEU A 353 -30.21 18.75 -14.60
CA LEU A 353 -29.48 18.22 -13.43
C LEU A 353 -29.90 16.78 -13.10
N ILE A 354 -31.21 16.49 -13.11
CA ILE A 354 -31.71 15.13 -12.84
C ILE A 354 -31.30 14.19 -13.96
N ALA A 355 -31.41 14.61 -15.23
CA ALA A 355 -30.98 13.81 -16.38
C ALA A 355 -29.49 13.46 -16.29
N TYR A 356 -28.64 14.43 -15.94
CA TYR A 356 -27.22 14.23 -15.73
C TYR A 356 -26.91 13.21 -14.62
N LEU A 357 -27.61 13.29 -13.47
CA LEU A 357 -27.44 12.33 -12.38
C LEU A 357 -27.82 10.90 -12.82
N VAL A 358 -28.90 10.76 -13.57
CA VAL A 358 -29.32 9.47 -14.13
C VAL A 358 -28.26 8.94 -15.09
N GLU A 359 -27.72 9.78 -15.98
CA GLU A 359 -26.64 9.41 -16.90
C GLU A 359 -25.38 8.95 -16.15
N VAL A 360 -24.98 9.67 -15.10
CA VAL A 360 -23.82 9.32 -14.26
C VAL A 360 -24.01 7.95 -13.60
N ILE A 361 -25.21 7.65 -13.09
CA ILE A 361 -25.52 6.33 -12.52
C ILE A 361 -25.49 5.26 -13.60
N ASP A 362 -26.13 5.50 -14.75
CA ASP A 362 -26.23 4.52 -15.82
C ASP A 362 -24.85 4.19 -16.40
N ASN A 363 -24.01 5.20 -16.62
CA ASN A 363 -22.61 5.03 -17.01
C ASN A 363 -21.80 4.24 -15.96
N SER A 364 -22.03 4.51 -14.67
CA SER A 364 -21.34 3.80 -13.59
C SER A 364 -21.77 2.33 -13.51
N LEU A 365 -23.06 2.06 -13.63
CA LEU A 365 -23.61 0.70 -13.65
C LEU A 365 -23.14 -0.07 -14.88
N GLN A 366 -23.12 0.56 -16.06
CA GLN A 366 -22.65 -0.06 -17.30
C GLN A 366 -21.17 -0.47 -17.17
N LYS A 367 -20.30 0.41 -16.68
CA LYS A 367 -18.88 0.09 -16.42
C LYS A 367 -18.73 -1.13 -15.48
N LEU A 368 -19.59 -1.26 -14.47
CA LEU A 368 -19.58 -2.39 -13.55
C LEU A 368 -20.10 -3.69 -14.18
N ILE A 369 -21.09 -3.61 -15.08
CA ILE A 369 -21.58 -4.74 -15.87
C ILE A 369 -20.48 -5.21 -16.82
N ASP A 370 -19.83 -4.29 -17.54
CA ASP A 370 -18.74 -4.58 -18.47
C ASP A 370 -17.54 -5.23 -17.76
N SER A 371 -17.32 -4.87 -16.49
CA SER A 371 -16.28 -5.47 -15.63
C SER A 371 -16.76 -6.73 -14.89
N CYS A 372 -17.93 -7.25 -15.25
CA CYS A 372 -18.60 -8.40 -14.64
C CYS A 372 -18.76 -8.33 -13.11
N CYS A 373 -18.72 -7.13 -12.51
CA CYS A 373 -18.80 -6.93 -11.05
C CYS A 373 -20.24 -7.02 -10.53
N ILE A 374 -21.21 -6.67 -11.37
CA ILE A 374 -22.64 -6.73 -11.05
C ILE A 374 -23.41 -7.42 -12.17
N LYS A 375 -24.59 -7.96 -11.84
CA LYS A 375 -25.55 -8.49 -12.80
C LYS A 375 -26.96 -7.98 -12.50
N VAL A 376 -27.75 -7.76 -13.53
CA VAL A 376 -29.19 -7.50 -13.37
C VAL A 376 -29.89 -8.81 -13.02
N SER A 377 -30.81 -8.77 -12.06
CA SER A 377 -31.56 -9.94 -11.62
C SER A 377 -32.50 -10.42 -12.74
N ASN A 378 -32.48 -11.73 -13.02
CA ASN A 378 -33.35 -12.33 -14.04
C ASN A 378 -34.84 -12.29 -13.64
N VAL A 379 -35.13 -12.22 -12.33
CA VAL A 379 -36.50 -12.22 -11.78
C VAL A 379 -37.05 -10.79 -11.77
N ASP A 380 -36.28 -9.87 -11.19
CA ASP A 380 -36.62 -8.45 -11.11
C ASP A 380 -35.63 -7.67 -11.97
N LYS A 381 -36.00 -7.35 -13.21
CA LYS A 381 -35.12 -6.64 -14.17
C LYS A 381 -34.66 -5.26 -13.68
N THR A 382 -35.18 -4.79 -12.55
CA THR A 382 -34.83 -3.54 -11.88
C THR A 382 -33.78 -3.68 -10.78
N HIS A 383 -33.50 -4.92 -10.32
CA HIS A 383 -32.61 -5.17 -9.21
C HIS A 383 -31.22 -5.63 -9.65
N PHE A 384 -30.19 -5.12 -9.00
CA PHE A 384 -28.80 -5.49 -9.18
C PHE A 384 -28.37 -6.51 -8.12
N LYS A 385 -27.56 -7.47 -8.54
CA LYS A 385 -26.90 -8.43 -7.64
C LYS A 385 -25.39 -8.37 -7.86
N SER A 386 -24.65 -8.31 -6.77
CA SER A 386 -23.18 -8.43 -6.81
C SER A 386 -22.77 -9.83 -7.29
N THR A 387 -21.81 -9.88 -8.21
CA THR A 387 -21.17 -11.14 -8.63
C THR A 387 -20.04 -11.50 -7.67
N PRO A 388 -19.50 -12.74 -7.72
CA PRO A 388 -18.28 -13.08 -6.98
C PRO A 388 -17.12 -12.11 -7.27
N TYR A 389 -16.99 -11.64 -8.52
CA TYR A 389 -15.95 -10.69 -8.91
C TYR A 389 -16.14 -9.30 -8.29
N GLY A 390 -17.38 -8.80 -8.21
CA GLY A 390 -17.69 -7.56 -7.50
C GLY A 390 -17.33 -7.64 -6.01
N LYS A 391 -17.57 -8.81 -5.38
CA LYS A 391 -17.17 -9.08 -3.99
C LYS A 391 -15.65 -9.10 -3.81
N ILE A 392 -14.89 -9.65 -4.76
CA ILE A 392 -13.42 -9.59 -4.74
C ILE A 392 -12.95 -8.13 -4.75
N ALA A 393 -13.42 -7.32 -5.72
CA ALA A 393 -13.07 -5.90 -5.79
C ALA A 393 -13.38 -5.15 -4.48
N SER A 394 -14.57 -5.38 -3.91
CA SER A 394 -14.99 -4.73 -2.67
C SER A 394 -14.16 -5.15 -1.46
N SER A 395 -13.86 -6.45 -1.33
CA SER A 395 -13.18 -7.05 -0.17
C SER A 395 -11.69 -6.72 -0.12
N TYR A 396 -11.02 -6.72 -1.27
CA TYR A 396 -9.59 -6.40 -1.39
C TYR A 396 -9.32 -4.94 -1.74
N TYR A 397 -10.36 -4.09 -1.81
CA TYR A 397 -10.25 -2.67 -2.16
C TYR A 397 -9.57 -2.44 -3.51
N LEU A 398 -9.91 -3.25 -4.51
CA LEU A 398 -9.40 -3.11 -5.88
C LEU A 398 -10.35 -2.30 -6.75
N GLN A 399 -9.82 -1.72 -7.81
CA GLN A 399 -10.64 -1.09 -8.83
C GLN A 399 -11.43 -2.15 -9.63
N HIS A 400 -12.62 -1.81 -10.11
CA HIS A 400 -13.41 -2.72 -10.96
C HIS A 400 -12.68 -3.03 -12.28
N THR A 401 -11.86 -2.10 -12.77
CA THR A 401 -10.99 -2.29 -13.94
C THR A 401 -9.92 -3.34 -13.70
N SER A 402 -9.41 -3.47 -12.48
CA SER A 402 -8.44 -4.53 -12.12
C SER A 402 -9.07 -5.92 -12.21
N ILE A 403 -10.36 -6.05 -11.86
CA ILE A 403 -11.12 -7.29 -12.07
C ILE A 403 -11.29 -7.60 -13.54
N LYS A 404 -11.58 -6.58 -14.36
CA LYS A 404 -11.66 -6.74 -15.82
C LYS A 404 -10.33 -7.22 -16.39
N HIS A 405 -9.21 -6.62 -15.98
CA HIS A 405 -7.88 -7.06 -16.36
C HIS A 405 -7.58 -8.53 -15.97
N MET A 406 -7.99 -8.95 -14.76
CA MET A 406 -7.86 -10.36 -14.35
C MET A 406 -8.72 -11.30 -15.22
N LEU A 407 -9.91 -10.87 -15.62
CA LEU A 407 -10.79 -11.65 -16.50
C LEU A 407 -10.20 -11.84 -17.90
N ASP A 408 -9.52 -10.82 -18.41
CA ASP A 408 -8.96 -10.80 -19.77
C ASP A 408 -7.63 -11.57 -19.84
N GLU A 409 -6.77 -11.49 -18.81
CA GLU A 409 -5.40 -12.04 -18.87
C GLU A 409 -5.17 -13.35 -18.10
N ILE A 410 -5.96 -13.68 -17.07
CA ILE A 410 -5.71 -14.89 -16.25
C ILE A 410 -6.51 -16.09 -16.77
N GLY A 411 -5.79 -17.13 -17.21
CA GLY A 411 -6.32 -18.41 -17.68
C GLY A 411 -5.99 -19.61 -16.78
N PRO A 412 -6.33 -20.84 -17.20
CA PRO A 412 -6.15 -22.07 -16.42
C PRO A 412 -4.69 -22.55 -16.30
N ASP A 413 -3.83 -22.14 -17.22
CA ASP A 413 -2.44 -22.58 -17.35
C ASP A 413 -1.42 -21.44 -17.20
N THR A 414 -1.86 -20.26 -16.74
CA THR A 414 -1.01 -19.07 -16.60
C THR A 414 0.19 -19.35 -15.70
N THR A 415 1.38 -19.05 -16.21
CA THR A 415 2.67 -19.29 -15.57
C THR A 415 2.96 -18.26 -14.47
N ILE A 416 3.96 -18.54 -13.62
CA ILE A 416 4.33 -17.62 -12.52
C ILE A 416 4.86 -16.30 -13.08
N GLU A 417 5.63 -16.36 -14.16
CA GLU A 417 6.21 -15.23 -14.87
C GLU A 417 5.12 -14.36 -15.50
N GLU A 418 4.12 -14.97 -16.14
CA GLU A 418 2.93 -14.27 -16.65
C GLU A 418 2.11 -13.65 -15.52
N LEU A 419 1.91 -14.35 -14.40
CA LEU A 419 1.20 -13.79 -13.24
C LEU A 419 1.93 -12.59 -12.63
N LEU A 420 3.28 -12.62 -12.59
CA LEU A 420 4.09 -11.49 -12.14
C LEU A 420 3.89 -10.27 -13.05
N GLN A 421 3.86 -10.49 -14.36
CA GLN A 421 3.59 -9.48 -15.37
C GLN A 421 2.16 -8.91 -15.22
N ILE A 422 1.14 -9.78 -15.16
CA ILE A 422 -0.27 -9.41 -14.95
C ILE A 422 -0.43 -8.60 -13.66
N MET A 423 0.27 -8.97 -12.59
CA MET A 423 0.25 -8.22 -11.34
C MET A 423 0.85 -6.83 -11.51
N ALA A 424 1.96 -6.68 -12.23
CA ALA A 424 2.58 -5.38 -12.48
C ALA A 424 1.71 -4.45 -13.36
N ASP A 425 0.91 -5.04 -14.24
CA ASP A 425 -0.01 -4.34 -15.15
C ASP A 425 -1.33 -3.93 -14.48
N MET A 426 -1.52 -4.22 -13.20
CA MET A 426 -2.72 -3.83 -12.46
C MET A 426 -2.92 -2.31 -12.39
N PRO A 427 -4.15 -1.79 -12.58
CA PRO A 427 -4.46 -0.37 -12.50
C PRO A 427 -4.01 0.33 -11.21
N GLU A 428 -3.94 -0.39 -10.09
CA GLU A 428 -3.42 0.11 -8.81
C GLU A 428 -1.99 0.65 -8.89
N TYR A 429 -1.18 0.18 -9.84
CA TYR A 429 0.20 0.59 -10.01
C TYR A 429 0.42 1.69 -11.05
N SER A 430 -0.65 2.15 -11.71
CA SER A 430 -0.58 3.28 -12.64
C SER A 430 -0.02 4.56 -11.98
N GLU A 431 -0.29 4.74 -10.68
CA GLU A 431 0.18 5.86 -9.85
C GLU A 431 1.66 5.82 -9.45
N VAL A 432 2.39 4.74 -9.77
CA VAL A 432 3.81 4.66 -9.42
C VAL A 432 4.58 5.70 -10.25
N PRO A 433 5.34 6.63 -9.60
CA PRO A 433 5.95 7.74 -10.31
C PRO A 433 7.12 7.26 -11.18
N VAL A 434 7.18 7.71 -12.43
CA VAL A 434 8.37 7.60 -13.29
C VAL A 434 9.04 8.97 -13.35
N ARG A 435 10.22 9.11 -12.78
CA ARG A 435 10.91 10.40 -12.68
C ARG A 435 11.74 10.67 -13.93
N HIS A 436 12.15 11.93 -14.09
CA HIS A 436 13.00 12.34 -15.21
C HIS A 436 14.28 11.49 -15.27
N ASN A 437 14.59 10.95 -16.47
CA ASN A 437 15.71 10.06 -16.77
C ASN A 437 15.64 8.66 -16.11
N GLU A 438 14.52 8.27 -15.50
CA GLU A 438 14.34 6.91 -15.00
C GLU A 438 14.11 5.88 -16.12
N ASP A 439 13.75 6.31 -17.33
CA ASP A 439 13.69 5.49 -18.54
C ASP A 439 15.04 4.84 -18.86
N LEU A 440 16.13 5.62 -18.79
CA LEU A 440 17.50 5.12 -18.98
C LEU A 440 17.90 4.12 -17.88
N ILE A 441 17.48 4.39 -16.64
CA ILE A 441 17.76 3.51 -15.49
C ILE A 441 16.98 2.20 -15.63
N ASN A 442 15.71 2.29 -16.04
CA ASN A 442 14.85 1.14 -16.29
C ASN A 442 15.42 0.26 -17.41
N GLU A 443 15.95 0.86 -18.47
CA GLU A 443 16.62 0.13 -19.55
C GLU A 443 17.84 -0.64 -19.02
N GLU A 444 18.71 0.02 -18.25
CA GLU A 444 19.91 -0.61 -17.69
C GLU A 444 19.56 -1.75 -16.71
N ILE A 445 18.56 -1.54 -15.86
CA ILE A 445 18.06 -2.58 -14.95
C ILE A 445 17.49 -3.77 -15.75
N SER A 446 16.72 -3.51 -16.81
CA SER A 446 16.12 -4.55 -17.66
C SER A 446 17.14 -5.46 -18.33
N ARG A 447 18.33 -4.93 -18.67
CA ARG A 447 19.43 -5.74 -19.25
C ARG A 447 19.92 -6.82 -18.27
N GLN A 448 19.95 -6.50 -16.98
CA GLN A 448 20.52 -7.34 -15.92
C GLN A 448 19.51 -8.29 -15.26
N LEU A 449 18.21 -8.08 -15.49
CA LEU A 449 17.14 -8.89 -14.92
C LEU A 449 16.73 -10.07 -15.83
N PRO A 450 16.20 -11.16 -15.23
CA PRO A 450 15.95 -12.41 -15.94
C PRO A 450 14.81 -12.33 -16.97
N LEU A 451 13.70 -11.65 -16.64
CA LEU A 451 12.55 -11.55 -17.54
C LEU A 451 12.61 -10.26 -18.36
N LYS A 452 12.51 -10.40 -19.68
CA LYS A 452 12.57 -9.27 -20.61
C LYS A 452 11.23 -8.53 -20.68
N THR A 453 11.30 -7.21 -20.81
CA THR A 453 10.16 -6.27 -20.83
C THR A 453 9.39 -6.25 -22.16
N GLY A 454 9.42 -7.33 -22.95
CA GLY A 454 9.00 -7.35 -24.35
C GLY A 454 7.57 -6.85 -24.64
N ARG A 455 6.65 -6.90 -23.66
CA ARG A 455 5.28 -6.36 -23.77
C ARG A 455 5.19 -4.84 -23.66
N TYR A 456 6.13 -4.20 -22.99
CA TYR A 456 5.97 -2.81 -22.57
C TYR A 456 6.29 -1.79 -23.66
N GLY A 457 7.13 -2.14 -24.64
CA GLY A 457 7.55 -1.25 -25.73
C GLY A 457 8.37 -0.02 -25.30
N THR A 458 8.21 0.45 -24.06
CA THR A 458 8.80 1.66 -23.52
C THR A 458 9.24 1.48 -22.06
N PHE A 459 10.24 2.28 -21.66
CA PHE A 459 10.82 2.30 -20.31
C PHE A 459 10.31 3.47 -19.45
N ASP A 460 9.42 4.30 -19.99
CA ASP A 460 8.81 5.46 -19.32
C ASP A 460 7.46 5.12 -18.64
N SER A 461 6.96 3.89 -18.78
CA SER A 461 5.70 3.44 -18.19
C SER A 461 5.84 3.03 -16.71
N SER A 462 4.86 3.42 -15.89
CA SER A 462 4.74 3.03 -14.48
C SER A 462 4.73 1.51 -14.31
N HIS A 463 4.05 0.79 -15.21
CA HIS A 463 3.93 -0.67 -15.16
C HIS A 463 5.26 -1.36 -15.47
N THR A 464 6.02 -0.88 -16.46
CA THR A 464 7.38 -1.36 -16.75
C THR A 464 8.26 -1.23 -15.52
N LYS A 465 8.24 -0.06 -14.88
CA LYS A 465 9.03 0.19 -13.68
C LYS A 465 8.63 -0.76 -12.54
N VAL A 466 7.33 -1.00 -12.35
CA VAL A 466 6.83 -1.92 -11.32
C VAL A 466 7.26 -3.35 -11.56
N PHE A 467 7.18 -3.82 -12.80
CA PHE A 467 7.65 -5.15 -13.20
C PHE A 467 9.14 -5.32 -12.92
N LEU A 468 9.97 -4.35 -13.32
CA LEU A 468 11.41 -4.34 -13.03
C LEU A 468 11.70 -4.31 -11.53
N MET A 469 10.96 -3.53 -10.75
CA MET A 469 11.12 -3.45 -9.30
C MET A 469 10.79 -4.78 -8.61
N TYR A 470 9.74 -5.47 -9.03
CA TYR A 470 9.43 -6.80 -8.48
C TYR A 470 10.51 -7.81 -8.83
N GLN A 471 10.95 -7.86 -10.09
CA GLN A 471 12.06 -8.72 -10.48
C GLN A 471 13.34 -8.41 -9.68
N ALA A 472 13.67 -7.13 -9.50
CA ALA A 472 14.80 -6.69 -8.70
C ALA A 472 14.67 -7.12 -7.22
N HIS A 473 13.45 -7.10 -6.66
CA HIS A 473 13.17 -7.61 -5.32
C HIS A 473 13.42 -9.12 -5.22
N LEU A 474 12.94 -9.90 -6.18
CA LEU A 474 13.11 -11.35 -6.23
C LEU A 474 14.58 -11.75 -6.43
N SER A 475 15.31 -11.03 -7.28
CA SER A 475 16.75 -11.22 -7.51
C SER A 475 17.65 -10.62 -6.42
N ARG A 476 17.08 -9.90 -5.44
CA ARG A 476 17.82 -9.09 -4.44
C ARG A 476 18.84 -8.12 -5.08
N PHE A 477 18.47 -7.56 -6.22
CA PHE A 477 19.26 -6.58 -6.95
C PHE A 477 19.38 -5.26 -6.15
N GLN A 478 20.55 -4.60 -6.23
CA GLN A 478 20.76 -3.35 -5.52
C GLN A 478 20.13 -2.17 -6.27
N LEU A 479 18.94 -1.78 -5.81
CA LEU A 479 18.22 -0.65 -6.36
C LEU A 479 18.71 0.70 -5.79
N PRO A 480 18.64 1.80 -6.58
CA PRO A 480 18.78 3.16 -6.09
C PRO A 480 17.77 3.49 -4.97
N VAL A 481 18.08 4.51 -4.16
CA VAL A 481 17.26 4.89 -2.99
C VAL A 481 15.82 5.25 -3.36
N ASP A 482 15.61 5.88 -4.52
CA ASP A 482 14.28 6.24 -5.03
C ASP A 482 13.46 4.98 -5.34
N TYR A 483 14.03 4.03 -6.09
CA TYR A 483 13.42 2.75 -6.41
C TYR A 483 13.13 1.90 -5.17
N LYS A 484 14.00 1.94 -4.15
CA LYS A 484 13.74 1.27 -2.85
C LYS A 484 12.50 1.84 -2.15
N THR A 485 12.26 3.14 -2.27
CA THR A 485 11.05 3.79 -1.71
C THR A 485 9.80 3.37 -2.48
N ASP A 486 9.88 3.36 -3.80
CA ASP A 486 8.76 2.99 -4.68
C ASP A 486 8.41 1.51 -4.51
N LEU A 487 9.41 0.62 -4.53
CA LEU A 487 9.25 -0.82 -4.29
C LEU A 487 8.57 -1.09 -2.94
N ARG A 488 8.92 -0.35 -1.88
CA ARG A 488 8.25 -0.50 -0.57
C ARG A 488 6.75 -0.22 -0.67
N SER A 489 6.36 0.81 -1.43
CA SER A 489 4.96 1.17 -1.64
C SER A 489 4.23 0.10 -2.47
N CYS A 490 4.90 -0.47 -3.48
CA CYS A 490 4.38 -1.59 -4.24
C CYS A 490 4.16 -2.83 -3.36
N LEU A 491 5.17 -3.25 -2.60
CA LEU A 491 5.08 -4.39 -1.67
C LEU A 491 4.00 -4.19 -0.61
N ASP A 492 3.82 -2.97 -0.11
CA ASP A 492 2.76 -2.65 0.85
C ASP A 492 1.35 -2.93 0.31
N SER A 493 1.16 -2.89 -1.01
CA SER A 493 -0.12 -3.09 -1.68
C SER A 493 -0.25 -4.43 -2.42
N CYS A 494 0.84 -5.19 -2.59
CA CYS A 494 0.83 -6.39 -3.45
C CYS A 494 -0.02 -7.53 -2.89
N LEU A 495 -0.04 -7.74 -1.57
CA LEU A 495 -0.74 -8.89 -0.96
C LEU A 495 -2.26 -8.89 -1.22
N ARG A 496 -2.90 -7.72 -1.22
CA ARG A 496 -4.34 -7.64 -1.54
C ARG A 496 -4.63 -7.99 -3.01
N ILE A 497 -3.69 -7.71 -3.91
CA ILE A 497 -3.82 -8.02 -5.34
C ILE A 497 -3.61 -9.53 -5.55
N VAL A 498 -2.55 -10.10 -4.99
CA VAL A 498 -2.25 -11.54 -5.14
C VAL A 498 -3.34 -12.40 -4.50
N GLN A 499 -3.87 -12.00 -3.34
CA GLN A 499 -5.02 -12.70 -2.72
C GLN A 499 -6.29 -12.61 -3.57
N ALA A 500 -6.53 -11.48 -4.22
CA ALA A 500 -7.63 -11.34 -5.17
C ALA A 500 -7.43 -12.23 -6.42
N MET A 501 -6.21 -12.32 -6.94
CA MET A 501 -5.87 -13.23 -8.06
C MET A 501 -6.11 -14.69 -7.66
N TYR A 502 -5.78 -15.08 -6.42
CA TYR A 502 -6.03 -16.43 -5.90
C TYR A 502 -7.52 -16.72 -5.78
N GLU A 503 -8.29 -15.77 -5.21
CA GLU A 503 -9.74 -15.95 -5.08
C GLU A 503 -10.43 -15.98 -6.45
N TYR A 504 -9.93 -15.20 -7.41
CA TYR A 504 -10.37 -15.24 -8.80
C TYR A 504 -10.11 -16.61 -9.44
N SER A 505 -8.87 -17.12 -9.37
CA SER A 505 -8.51 -18.43 -9.94
C SER A 505 -9.27 -19.57 -9.28
N TYR A 506 -9.55 -19.45 -7.98
CA TYR A 506 -10.42 -20.37 -7.24
C TYR A 506 -11.85 -20.36 -7.77
N ILE A 507 -12.48 -19.19 -7.93
CA ILE A 507 -13.85 -19.06 -8.46
C ILE A 507 -13.96 -19.63 -9.87
N LYS A 508 -12.91 -19.51 -10.68
CA LYS A 508 -12.83 -20.09 -12.03
C LYS A 508 -12.50 -21.58 -12.04
N GLY A 509 -12.06 -22.16 -10.92
CA GLY A 509 -11.65 -23.56 -10.82
C GLY A 509 -10.26 -23.86 -11.40
N TYR A 510 -9.41 -22.85 -11.57
CA TYR A 510 -8.07 -23.01 -12.16
C TYR A 510 -7.06 -23.47 -11.10
N VAL A 511 -6.91 -24.79 -10.92
CA VAL A 511 -6.02 -25.35 -9.88
C VAL A 511 -4.56 -24.95 -10.08
N LYS A 512 -4.01 -25.18 -11.27
CA LYS A 512 -2.61 -24.88 -11.58
C LYS A 512 -2.29 -23.39 -11.42
N THR A 513 -3.12 -22.51 -11.96
CA THR A 513 -3.00 -21.06 -11.75
C THR A 513 -3.12 -20.68 -10.29
N SER A 514 -4.04 -21.28 -9.53
CA SER A 514 -4.18 -21.01 -8.09
C SER A 514 -2.91 -21.36 -7.32
N ILE A 515 -2.28 -22.50 -7.64
CA ILE A 515 -0.99 -22.90 -7.07
C ILE A 515 0.11 -21.90 -7.46
N ASN A 516 0.20 -21.52 -8.73
CA ASN A 516 1.18 -20.54 -9.20
C ASN A 516 1.01 -19.16 -8.52
N VAL A 517 -0.22 -18.72 -8.27
CA VAL A 517 -0.49 -17.48 -7.51
C VAL A 517 -0.01 -17.58 -6.06
N LEU A 518 -0.18 -18.74 -5.41
CA LEU A 518 0.33 -18.96 -4.05
C LEU A 518 1.86 -18.93 -4.00
N ILE A 519 2.52 -19.58 -4.96
CA ILE A 519 3.98 -19.54 -5.08
C ILE A 519 4.46 -18.11 -5.33
N LEU A 520 3.79 -17.36 -6.21
CA LEU A 520 4.07 -15.93 -6.42
C LEU A 520 3.93 -15.12 -5.12
N GLN A 521 2.92 -15.41 -4.30
CA GLN A 521 2.77 -14.76 -2.99
C GLN A 521 3.97 -15.03 -2.07
N GLN A 522 4.42 -16.29 -2.00
CA GLN A 522 5.58 -16.68 -1.20
C GLN A 522 6.87 -16.01 -1.71
N MET A 523 7.06 -15.96 -3.03
CA MET A 523 8.19 -15.28 -3.69
C MET A 523 8.26 -13.80 -3.30
N LEU A 524 7.13 -13.09 -3.33
CA LEU A 524 7.07 -11.67 -2.98
C LEU A 524 7.36 -11.41 -1.50
N ILE A 525 6.93 -12.30 -0.61
CA ILE A 525 7.20 -12.19 0.83
C ILE A 525 8.68 -12.47 1.13
N GLN A 526 9.22 -13.56 0.59
CA GLN A 526 10.61 -13.98 0.85
C GLN A 526 11.65 -13.16 0.08
N GLY A 527 11.25 -12.53 -1.04
CA GLY A 527 12.15 -11.82 -1.94
C GLY A 527 13.15 -12.76 -2.59
N ARG A 528 12.63 -13.85 -3.19
CA ARG A 528 13.36 -14.91 -3.90
C ARG A 528 12.53 -15.51 -5.02
N TRP A 529 13.18 -16.00 -6.06
CA TRP A 529 12.53 -16.74 -7.13
C TRP A 529 12.12 -18.13 -6.66
N HIS A 530 11.09 -18.72 -7.26
CA HIS A 530 10.69 -20.10 -6.95
C HIS A 530 11.72 -21.14 -7.46
N SER A 531 12.57 -20.75 -8.42
CA SER A 531 13.69 -21.56 -8.93
C SER A 531 14.94 -21.47 -8.06
N ASP A 532 15.00 -20.51 -7.12
CA ASP A 532 16.11 -20.37 -6.19
C ASP A 532 16.10 -21.52 -5.17
N HIS A 533 17.28 -21.89 -4.69
CA HIS A 533 17.41 -22.86 -3.62
C HIS A 533 16.78 -22.35 -2.32
N TYR A 534 15.92 -23.15 -1.68
CA TYR A 534 15.10 -22.71 -0.53
C TYR A 534 15.89 -22.20 0.68
N LEU A 535 17.13 -22.68 0.90
CA LEU A 535 18.00 -22.16 1.97
C LEU A 535 18.39 -20.69 1.79
N LEU A 536 18.27 -20.10 0.58
CA LEU A 536 18.49 -18.68 0.34
C LEU A 536 17.42 -17.78 1.00
N CYS A 537 16.35 -18.38 1.54
CA CYS A 537 15.36 -17.70 2.38
C CYS A 537 15.91 -17.42 3.79
N LEU A 538 16.96 -18.12 4.24
CA LEU A 538 17.62 -17.83 5.51
C LEU A 538 18.57 -16.63 5.39
N PRO A 539 18.77 -15.84 6.47
CA PRO A 539 19.72 -14.74 6.44
C PRO A 539 21.16 -15.26 6.34
N TYR A 540 22.04 -14.46 5.75
CA TYR A 540 23.49 -14.72 5.61
C TYR A 540 23.87 -15.95 4.77
N ILE A 541 22.89 -16.73 4.28
CA ILE A 541 23.15 -17.84 3.37
C ILE A 541 23.19 -17.35 1.93
N ASP A 542 24.29 -17.66 1.26
CA ASP A 542 24.51 -17.45 -0.17
C ASP A 542 24.74 -18.80 -0.89
N SER A 543 24.95 -18.75 -2.21
CA SER A 543 25.16 -19.97 -3.01
C SER A 543 26.41 -20.75 -2.60
N SER A 544 27.48 -20.07 -2.16
CA SER A 544 28.72 -20.71 -1.70
C SER A 544 28.53 -21.49 -0.39
N THR A 545 27.74 -20.92 0.53
CA THR A 545 27.34 -21.56 1.78
C THR A 545 26.50 -22.82 1.51
N ILE A 546 25.60 -22.77 0.53
CA ILE A 546 24.74 -23.92 0.17
C ILE A 546 25.57 -25.08 -0.36
N GLN A 547 26.55 -24.82 -1.24
CA GLN A 547 27.45 -25.86 -1.74
C GLN A 547 28.22 -26.54 -0.60
N SER A 548 28.61 -25.77 0.43
CA SER A 548 29.34 -26.29 1.58
C SER A 548 28.47 -27.10 2.55
N LEU A 549 27.22 -26.68 2.75
CA LEU A 549 26.21 -27.39 3.55
C LEU A 549 25.72 -28.67 2.85
N GLY A 550 25.49 -28.61 1.55
CA GLY A 550 24.94 -29.65 0.70
C GLY A 550 23.65 -29.23 0.00
N GLU A 551 23.60 -29.34 -1.33
CA GLU A 551 22.48 -28.89 -2.17
C GLU A 551 21.18 -29.71 -2.01
N HIS A 552 21.23 -30.85 -1.31
CA HIS A 552 20.06 -31.67 -1.04
C HIS A 552 19.25 -31.17 0.18
N PHE A 553 19.81 -30.28 1.00
CA PHE A 553 19.14 -29.80 2.21
C PHE A 553 18.09 -28.74 1.89
N THR A 554 16.83 -29.04 2.19
CA THR A 554 15.76 -28.04 2.34
C THR A 554 15.68 -27.57 3.80
N ILE A 555 14.91 -26.52 4.09
CA ILE A 555 14.71 -26.04 5.48
C ILE A 555 14.15 -27.16 6.39
N PRO A 556 13.08 -27.90 6.01
CA PRO A 556 12.59 -29.02 6.79
C PRO A 556 13.63 -30.13 7.01
N LEU A 557 14.38 -30.49 5.97
CA LEU A 557 15.39 -31.55 6.05
C LEU A 557 16.56 -31.14 6.96
N LEU A 558 16.97 -29.87 6.90
CA LEU A 558 18.04 -29.34 7.73
C LEU A 558 17.64 -29.29 9.21
N GLN A 559 16.40 -28.88 9.53
CA GLN A 559 15.89 -28.93 10.90
C GLN A 559 15.93 -30.36 11.45
N LYS A 560 15.41 -31.33 10.69
CA LYS A 560 15.39 -32.74 11.09
C LYS A 560 16.80 -33.32 11.27
N TYR A 561 17.71 -33.01 10.37
CA TYR A 561 19.11 -33.44 10.46
C TYR A 561 19.80 -32.91 11.72
N LEU A 562 19.52 -31.64 12.07
CA LEU A 562 20.06 -30.98 13.26
C LEU A 562 19.25 -31.23 14.54
N LYS A 563 18.15 -31.99 14.47
CA LYS A 563 17.20 -32.23 15.57
C LYS A 563 16.62 -30.92 16.16
N LEU A 564 16.32 -29.97 15.28
CA LEU A 564 15.72 -28.67 15.62
C LEU A 564 14.21 -28.63 15.30
N ASP A 565 13.63 -29.76 14.95
CA ASP A 565 12.24 -29.94 14.51
C ASP A 565 11.25 -30.20 15.66
N ASN A 566 11.72 -30.54 16.87
CA ASN A 566 10.87 -30.69 18.06
C ASN A 566 11.34 -29.77 19.19
N MET A 567 10.61 -28.68 19.43
CA MET A 567 10.93 -27.67 20.45
C MET A 567 11.11 -28.23 21.87
N GLU A 568 10.36 -29.26 22.25
CA GLU A 568 10.42 -29.85 23.61
C GLU A 568 11.75 -30.58 23.85
N GLU A 569 12.40 -31.06 22.79
CA GLU A 569 13.66 -31.79 22.86
C GLU A 569 14.90 -30.86 22.78
N ILE A 570 14.72 -29.59 22.37
CA ILE A 570 15.83 -28.67 22.12
C ILE A 570 16.49 -28.21 23.43
N ASN A 571 17.63 -28.81 23.74
CA ASN A 571 18.54 -28.40 24.82
C ASN A 571 19.79 -27.69 24.28
N ASP A 572 20.62 -27.18 25.19
CA ASP A 572 21.86 -26.47 24.84
C ASP A 572 22.84 -27.35 24.05
N THR A 573 22.88 -28.66 24.31
CA THR A 573 23.72 -29.61 23.56
C THR A 573 23.34 -29.68 22.09
N ILE A 574 22.03 -29.68 21.78
CA ILE A 574 21.54 -29.68 20.38
C ILE A 574 21.90 -28.35 19.70
N ARG A 575 21.71 -27.23 20.39
CA ARG A 575 22.11 -25.90 19.87
C ARG A 575 23.62 -25.84 19.60
N ASP A 576 24.44 -26.38 20.49
CA ASP A 576 25.90 -26.44 20.34
C ASP A 576 26.33 -27.34 19.19
N ASN A 577 25.63 -28.47 18.98
CA ASN A 577 25.89 -29.36 17.84
C ASN A 577 25.54 -28.68 16.51
N ALA A 578 24.39 -28.00 16.44
CA ALA A 578 24.02 -27.19 15.27
C ALA A 578 25.03 -26.06 15.02
N PHE A 579 25.49 -25.40 16.09
CA PHE A 579 26.50 -24.34 16.00
C PHE A 579 27.84 -24.88 15.46
N LYS A 580 28.31 -26.02 15.98
CA LYS A 580 29.53 -26.70 15.49
C LYS A 580 29.39 -27.12 14.03
N PHE A 581 28.21 -27.57 13.62
CA PHE A 581 27.95 -27.94 12.23
C PHE A 581 28.12 -26.74 11.29
N PHE A 582 27.46 -25.61 11.58
CA PHE A 582 27.62 -24.40 10.76
C PHE A 582 29.05 -23.87 10.80
N LYS A 583 29.66 -23.75 11.99
CA LYS A 583 31.05 -23.27 12.12
C LYS A 583 32.08 -24.12 11.35
N LYS A 584 31.83 -25.43 11.21
CA LYS A 584 32.70 -26.33 10.43
C LYS A 584 32.48 -26.20 8.92
N LYS A 585 31.26 -25.90 8.49
CA LYS A 585 30.84 -25.91 7.09
C LYS A 585 30.79 -24.53 6.45
N THR A 586 30.79 -23.46 7.22
CA THR A 586 30.60 -22.10 6.74
C THR A 586 31.61 -21.14 7.38
N ILE A 587 31.75 -19.96 6.79
CA ILE A 587 32.66 -18.89 7.24
C ILE A 587 31.93 -17.87 8.13
N LEU A 588 30.72 -18.21 8.59
CA LEU A 588 29.82 -17.31 9.30
C LEU A 588 30.31 -17.07 10.74
N ASP A 589 30.03 -15.87 11.25
CA ASP A 589 30.38 -15.52 12.63
C ASP A 589 29.41 -16.12 13.67
N TYR A 590 29.75 -16.00 14.95
CA TYR A 590 28.93 -16.52 16.04
C TYR A 590 27.50 -15.95 16.04
N THR A 591 27.35 -14.65 15.77
CA THR A 591 26.06 -13.95 15.81
C THR A 591 25.18 -14.33 14.63
N GLU A 592 25.77 -14.52 13.45
CA GLU A 592 25.09 -14.95 12.23
C GLU A 592 24.58 -16.39 12.38
N ILE A 593 25.43 -17.30 12.84
CA ILE A 593 25.06 -18.71 13.06
C ILE A 593 23.95 -18.81 14.11
N LYS A 594 24.09 -18.12 15.25
CA LYS A 594 23.07 -18.10 16.29
C LYS A 594 21.72 -17.65 15.73
N LYS A 595 21.71 -16.59 14.92
CA LYS A 595 20.50 -16.07 14.29
C LYS A 595 19.89 -17.05 13.29
N ILE A 596 20.69 -17.79 12.53
CA ILE A 596 20.18 -18.86 11.64
C ILE A 596 19.51 -19.95 12.47
N ILE A 597 20.16 -20.43 13.53
CA ILE A 597 19.61 -21.47 14.41
C ILE A 597 18.30 -21.00 15.04
N ASP A 598 18.26 -19.78 15.59
CA ASP A 598 17.04 -19.20 16.18
C ASP A 598 15.88 -19.07 15.17
N ILE A 599 16.20 -18.84 13.89
CA ILE A 599 15.20 -18.78 12.81
C ILE A 599 14.73 -20.18 12.44
N LEU A 600 15.66 -21.14 12.29
CA LEU A 600 15.33 -22.54 12.03
C LEU A 600 14.40 -23.06 13.12
N ILE A 601 14.74 -22.88 14.39
CA ILE A 601 13.92 -23.34 15.52
C ILE A 601 12.47 -22.81 15.48
N ARG A 602 12.25 -21.59 14.98
CA ARG A 602 10.94 -20.94 14.92
C ARG A 602 10.18 -21.15 13.61
N TYR A 603 10.78 -21.81 12.62
CA TYR A 603 10.23 -21.91 11.27
C TYR A 603 8.99 -22.82 11.27
N PRO A 604 7.78 -22.31 10.97
CA PRO A 604 6.53 -23.00 11.30
C PRO A 604 6.25 -24.16 10.33
N ILE A 605 6.74 -25.36 10.61
CA ILE A 605 6.42 -26.53 9.78
C ILE A 605 5.13 -27.19 10.27
N ILE A 606 4.22 -27.47 9.34
CA ILE A 606 3.02 -28.28 9.60
C ILE A 606 3.34 -29.74 9.32
N THR A 607 2.87 -30.63 10.17
CA THR A 607 2.85 -32.08 9.97
C THR A 607 1.42 -32.57 9.83
N LEU A 608 1.19 -33.45 8.84
CA LEU A 608 -0.09 -34.14 8.67
C LEU A 608 -0.09 -35.41 9.51
N ASP A 609 -0.80 -35.39 10.64
CA ASP A 609 -0.84 -36.53 11.56
C ASP A 609 -1.82 -37.59 11.08
N LYS A 610 -2.98 -37.16 10.56
CA LYS A 610 -4.06 -38.05 10.15
C LYS A 610 -4.98 -37.40 9.13
N ILE A 611 -5.50 -38.19 8.20
CA ILE A 611 -6.56 -37.81 7.27
C ILE A 611 -7.75 -38.78 7.38
N SER A 612 -8.96 -38.26 7.47
CA SER A 612 -10.20 -39.04 7.41
C SER A 612 -11.21 -38.42 6.45
N ILE A 613 -12.01 -39.26 5.81
CA ILE A 613 -13.14 -38.86 4.97
C ILE A 613 -14.42 -39.32 5.67
N SER A 614 -15.35 -38.41 5.94
CA SER A 614 -16.67 -38.78 6.46
C SER A 614 -17.78 -38.29 5.54
N PRO A 615 -18.77 -39.16 5.21
CA PRO A 615 -20.06 -38.69 4.75
C PRO A 615 -20.67 -37.84 5.86
N LEU A 616 -21.40 -36.77 5.52
CA LEU A 616 -22.01 -35.85 6.50
C LEU A 616 -22.92 -36.53 7.56
N MET A 617 -23.31 -37.81 7.34
CA MET A 617 -24.25 -38.58 8.16
C MET A 617 -23.71 -39.96 8.64
N LYS A 618 -22.43 -40.32 8.42
CA LYS A 618 -21.88 -41.66 8.74
C LYS A 618 -20.53 -41.59 9.45
N ARG A 619 -20.05 -42.75 9.94
CA ARG A 619 -18.72 -42.92 10.57
C ARG A 619 -17.58 -42.55 9.62
N ASP A 620 -16.50 -42.01 10.19
CA ASP A 620 -15.27 -41.66 9.49
C ASP A 620 -14.61 -42.88 8.83
N ILE A 621 -14.27 -42.74 7.55
CA ILE A 621 -13.38 -43.61 6.80
C ILE A 621 -11.96 -43.05 6.99
N ILE A 622 -11.14 -43.72 7.79
CA ILE A 622 -9.74 -43.32 7.99
C ILE A 622 -8.96 -43.72 6.74
N ILE A 623 -8.19 -42.78 6.16
CA ILE A 623 -7.30 -43.10 5.05
C ILE A 623 -6.01 -43.70 5.66
N PRO A 624 -5.71 -44.99 5.44
CA PRO A 624 -4.64 -45.66 6.19
C PRO A 624 -3.25 -45.19 5.82
N GLU A 625 -3.01 -44.85 4.55
CA GLU A 625 -1.74 -44.36 4.03
C GLU A 625 -1.98 -43.32 2.93
N VAL A 626 -1.39 -42.15 3.11
CA VAL A 626 -1.28 -41.09 2.09
C VAL A 626 0.15 -41.10 1.58
N THR A 627 0.33 -40.88 0.28
CA THR A 627 1.64 -40.98 -0.37
C THR A 627 1.93 -39.72 -1.16
N THR A 628 3.19 -39.43 -1.47
CA THR A 628 3.54 -38.37 -2.43
C THR A 628 3.41 -38.85 -3.88
N ASN A 629 3.19 -40.15 -4.12
CA ASN A 629 3.13 -40.73 -5.47
C ASN A 629 1.94 -41.70 -5.62
N PHE A 630 1.11 -41.45 -6.62
CA PHE A 630 -0.05 -42.28 -6.96
C PHE A 630 0.24 -43.77 -7.17
N LYS A 631 1.47 -44.17 -7.54
CA LYS A 631 1.83 -45.60 -7.70
C LYS A 631 1.63 -46.42 -6.42
N ASN A 632 1.76 -45.79 -5.25
CA ASN A 632 1.64 -46.44 -3.95
C ASN A 632 0.34 -46.05 -3.21
N ALA A 633 -0.55 -45.29 -3.85
CA ALA A 633 -1.76 -44.80 -3.24
C ALA A 633 -2.82 -45.92 -3.11
N LYS A 634 -3.35 -46.11 -1.89
CA LYS A 634 -4.49 -46.99 -1.65
C LYS A 634 -5.78 -46.41 -2.26
N LYS A 635 -6.64 -47.28 -2.77
CA LYS A 635 -7.97 -46.92 -3.31
C LYS A 635 -8.98 -46.82 -2.19
N ILE A 636 -9.79 -45.77 -2.21
CA ILE A 636 -10.85 -45.50 -1.25
C ILE A 636 -12.18 -45.47 -2.01
N SER A 637 -13.14 -46.30 -1.63
CA SER A 637 -14.44 -46.33 -2.30
C SER A 637 -15.40 -45.29 -1.71
N LEU A 638 -15.93 -44.41 -2.56
CA LEU A 638 -16.93 -43.40 -2.22
C LEU A 638 -18.17 -43.55 -3.13
N THR A 639 -19.32 -43.08 -2.68
CA THR A 639 -20.56 -43.10 -3.47
C THR A 639 -20.65 -41.86 -4.35
N SER A 640 -21.05 -42.06 -5.61
CA SER A 640 -21.29 -40.98 -6.57
C SER A 640 -22.29 -39.93 -6.08
N ASN A 641 -22.12 -38.69 -6.55
CA ASN A 641 -23.01 -37.55 -6.25
C ASN A 641 -23.34 -37.33 -4.75
N THR A 642 -22.41 -37.67 -3.84
CA THR A 642 -22.57 -37.55 -2.40
C THR A 642 -21.60 -36.50 -1.83
N SER A 643 -22.04 -35.73 -0.84
CA SER A 643 -21.20 -34.75 -0.16
C SER A 643 -20.42 -35.37 1.00
N TYR A 644 -19.12 -35.10 1.01
CA TYR A 644 -18.16 -35.63 1.97
C TYR A 644 -17.39 -34.50 2.66
N SER A 645 -16.88 -34.80 3.85
CA SER A 645 -15.91 -33.96 4.56
C SER A 645 -14.58 -34.69 4.67
N ILE A 646 -13.51 -34.08 4.16
CA ILE A 646 -12.13 -34.47 4.46
C ILE A 646 -11.70 -33.71 5.72
N ASN A 647 -11.29 -34.45 6.74
CA ASN A 647 -10.74 -33.92 7.99
C ASN A 647 -9.24 -34.21 8.02
N LEU A 648 -8.44 -33.15 8.09
CA LEU A 648 -6.98 -33.21 8.19
C LEU A 648 -6.60 -32.83 9.62
N MET A 649 -6.05 -33.77 10.37
CA MET A 649 -5.44 -33.51 11.67
C MET A 649 -4.02 -33.03 11.43
N LEU A 650 -3.79 -31.76 11.73
CA LEU A 650 -2.53 -31.07 11.50
C LEU A 650 -1.95 -30.67 12.84
N SER A 651 -0.65 -30.87 12.99
CA SER A 651 0.14 -30.37 14.10
C SER A 651 1.25 -29.46 13.59
N PHE A 652 1.76 -28.59 14.44
CA PHE A 652 2.98 -27.85 14.12
C PHE A 652 4.16 -28.52 14.82
N SER A 653 5.22 -28.78 14.06
CA SER A 653 6.44 -29.40 14.57
C SER A 653 7.19 -28.45 15.53
N SER A 654 7.13 -27.15 15.23
CA SER A 654 7.82 -26.09 15.96
C SER A 654 6.85 -25.01 16.46
N VAL A 655 6.38 -25.05 17.71
CA VAL A 655 5.76 -23.85 18.30
C VAL A 655 6.07 -23.75 19.79
N SER A 656 6.92 -22.79 20.15
CA SER A 656 6.57 -21.96 21.31
C SER A 656 5.32 -21.18 20.89
N LYS A 657 4.14 -21.49 21.47
CA LYS A 657 2.83 -20.82 21.32
C LYS A 657 2.89 -19.52 20.49
N PHE A 658 2.13 -19.41 19.38
CA PHE A 658 2.10 -18.21 18.50
C PHE A 658 2.25 -16.95 19.32
N ASP A 659 3.46 -16.41 19.27
CA ASP A 659 3.68 -15.02 19.43
C ASP A 659 4.66 -14.66 18.33
N ASN A 660 4.26 -13.71 17.51
CA ASN A 660 5.05 -12.97 16.53
C ASN A 660 4.98 -13.42 15.06
N ASN A 661 5.07 -12.37 14.25
CA ASN A 661 5.10 -12.27 12.79
C ASN A 661 6.04 -13.28 12.10
N ILE A 662 5.97 -13.34 10.76
CA ILE A 662 6.91 -14.08 9.91
C ILE A 662 8.36 -13.93 10.44
N VAL A 663 9.02 -15.07 10.61
CA VAL A 663 10.31 -15.19 11.31
C VAL A 663 11.43 -14.42 10.60
N TYR A 664 11.47 -14.54 9.27
CA TYR A 664 12.37 -13.77 8.41
C TYR A 664 11.73 -13.58 7.04
N SER A 665 11.75 -12.34 6.55
CA SER A 665 11.30 -11.99 5.20
C SER A 665 11.97 -10.71 4.72
N LYS A 666 11.89 -10.45 3.42
CA LYS A 666 12.25 -9.15 2.82
C LYS A 666 11.02 -8.25 2.61
N PHE A 667 9.91 -8.63 3.22
CA PHE A 667 8.64 -7.93 3.09
C PHE A 667 8.59 -6.68 3.99
N SER A 668 7.94 -5.62 3.51
CA SER A 668 7.90 -4.32 4.18
C SER A 668 6.98 -4.27 5.39
N LYS A 669 5.95 -5.13 5.44
CA LYS A 669 4.94 -5.18 6.51
C LYS A 669 5.10 -6.40 7.39
N GLN A 670 4.72 -6.22 8.65
CA GLN A 670 4.49 -7.34 9.55
C GLN A 670 3.27 -8.13 9.06
N LYS A 671 3.42 -9.45 9.01
CA LYS A 671 2.37 -10.38 8.62
C LYS A 671 2.47 -11.63 9.48
N MET A 672 1.31 -12.16 9.86
CA MET A 672 1.23 -13.49 10.47
C MET A 672 1.24 -14.54 9.36
N PRO A 673 1.99 -15.64 9.53
CA PRO A 673 1.95 -16.75 8.60
C PRO A 673 0.59 -17.43 8.64
N GLY A 674 0.08 -17.80 7.48
CA GLY A 674 -1.11 -18.64 7.32
C GLY A 674 -0.82 -19.80 6.37
N TYR A 675 -1.71 -20.77 6.37
CA TYR A 675 -1.64 -21.91 5.46
C TYR A 675 -2.93 -22.01 4.67
N ILE A 676 -2.82 -22.43 3.42
CA ILE A 676 -3.93 -22.67 2.53
C ILE A 676 -3.90 -24.14 2.15
N VAL A 677 -4.97 -24.84 2.49
CA VAL A 677 -5.17 -26.22 2.10
C VAL A 677 -6.06 -26.25 0.87
N ILE A 678 -5.64 -27.00 -0.15
CA ILE A 678 -6.37 -27.18 -1.40
C ILE A 678 -6.61 -28.67 -1.59
N LEU A 679 -7.86 -29.04 -1.86
CA LEU A 679 -8.21 -30.35 -2.38
C LEU A 679 -8.52 -30.19 -3.87
N ALA A 680 -7.80 -30.93 -4.70
CA ALA A 680 -8.00 -30.94 -6.15
C ALA A 680 -8.13 -32.36 -6.68
N ASN A 681 -8.87 -32.49 -7.78
CA ASN A 681 -8.91 -33.68 -8.60
C ASN A 681 -7.86 -33.55 -9.71
N SER A 682 -6.73 -34.23 -9.54
CA SER A 682 -5.62 -34.21 -10.50
C SER A 682 -5.93 -34.96 -11.79
N THR A 683 -7.01 -35.76 -11.87
CA THR A 683 -7.40 -36.44 -13.12
C THR A 683 -7.92 -35.46 -14.16
N ASN A 684 -8.70 -34.46 -13.74
CA ASN A 684 -9.36 -33.49 -14.62
C ASN A 684 -8.97 -32.03 -14.32
N ASN A 685 -7.96 -31.81 -13.47
CA ASN A 685 -7.49 -30.49 -13.03
C ASN A 685 -8.60 -29.63 -12.40
N GLU A 686 -9.49 -30.26 -11.63
CA GLU A 686 -10.66 -29.60 -11.03
C GLU A 686 -10.41 -29.24 -9.57
N PHE A 687 -10.74 -28.00 -9.21
CA PHE A 687 -10.65 -27.51 -7.83
C PHE A 687 -11.87 -27.97 -7.02
N LEU A 688 -11.67 -28.77 -5.97
CA LEU A 688 -12.77 -29.33 -5.19
C LEU A 688 -13.10 -28.50 -3.94
N ALA A 689 -12.10 -28.14 -3.15
CA ALA A 689 -12.29 -27.41 -1.90
C ALA A 689 -11.03 -26.69 -1.45
N THR A 690 -11.19 -25.61 -0.66
CA THR A 690 -10.08 -24.95 0.02
C THR A 690 -10.46 -24.49 1.42
N SER A 691 -9.47 -24.41 2.30
CA SER A 691 -9.59 -23.83 3.63
C SER A 691 -8.33 -23.06 3.98
N ARG A 692 -8.49 -21.99 4.75
CA ARG A 692 -7.38 -21.18 5.25
C ARG A 692 -7.22 -21.40 6.75
N ILE A 693 -5.98 -21.69 7.15
CA ILE A 693 -5.56 -21.88 8.53
C ILE A 693 -4.86 -20.60 8.99
N ASN A 694 -5.42 -19.97 10.03
CA ASN A 694 -4.93 -18.71 10.57
C ASN A 694 -4.62 -18.78 12.08
N SER A 695 -4.73 -19.95 12.71
CA SER A 695 -4.58 -20.12 14.17
C SER A 695 -3.42 -21.04 14.48
N ALA A 696 -2.61 -20.67 15.46
CA ALA A 696 -1.82 -21.62 16.23
C ALA A 696 -2.76 -22.40 17.12
N ARG A 697 -2.81 -23.70 16.92
CA ARG A 697 -3.05 -24.64 17.99
C ARG A 697 -2.02 -25.74 17.79
N ASP A 698 -1.57 -26.36 18.87
CA ASP A 698 -0.56 -27.43 18.78
C ASP A 698 -1.05 -28.56 17.87
N THR A 699 -2.35 -28.85 17.93
CA THR A 699 -3.04 -29.73 16.98
C THR A 699 -4.41 -29.15 16.63
N PHE A 700 -4.80 -29.20 15.37
CA PHE A 700 -6.12 -28.75 14.91
C PHE A 700 -6.61 -29.55 13.72
N ILE A 701 -7.93 -29.54 13.51
CA ILE A 701 -8.58 -30.24 12.41
C ILE A 701 -8.98 -29.23 11.34
N CYS A 702 -8.40 -29.34 10.15
CA CYS A 702 -8.84 -28.62 8.97
C CYS A 702 -9.89 -29.46 8.22
N LYS A 703 -11.10 -28.91 8.09
CA LYS A 703 -12.21 -29.58 7.39
C LYS A 703 -12.40 -28.99 5.99
N LEU A 704 -12.49 -29.86 5.00
CA LEU A 704 -12.79 -29.53 3.61
C LEU A 704 -14.06 -30.24 3.19
N LEU A 705 -15.02 -29.51 2.65
CA LEU A 705 -16.29 -30.05 2.15
C LEU A 705 -16.22 -30.13 0.63
N PHE A 706 -16.53 -31.30 0.07
CA PHE A 706 -16.57 -31.49 -1.38
C PHE A 706 -17.69 -32.48 -1.76
N THR A 707 -18.08 -32.47 -3.02
CA THR A 707 -19.08 -33.40 -3.57
C THR A 707 -18.42 -34.24 -4.66
N THR A 708 -18.61 -35.55 -4.61
CA THR A 708 -18.09 -36.47 -5.62
C THR A 708 -18.83 -36.27 -6.96
N PRO A 709 -18.16 -36.43 -8.11
CA PRO A 709 -18.81 -36.39 -9.42
C PRO A 709 -19.91 -37.44 -9.58
N LYS A 710 -20.79 -37.22 -10.56
CA LYS A 710 -21.84 -38.17 -10.96
C LYS A 710 -21.28 -39.40 -11.69
N ASN A 711 -20.16 -39.22 -12.38
CA ASN A 711 -19.56 -40.28 -13.18
C ASN A 711 -18.79 -41.22 -12.25
N CYS A 712 -19.11 -42.51 -12.32
CA CYS A 712 -18.38 -43.56 -11.61
C CYS A 712 -17.01 -43.78 -12.25
N GLY A 713 -16.03 -44.17 -11.45
CA GLY A 713 -14.67 -44.42 -11.90
C GLY A 713 -13.61 -44.04 -10.88
N ILE A 714 -12.35 -44.23 -11.26
CA ILE A 714 -11.20 -43.96 -10.40
C ILE A 714 -10.69 -42.55 -10.66
N PHE A 715 -10.65 -41.74 -9.61
CA PHE A 715 -10.16 -40.37 -9.63
C PHE A 715 -8.91 -40.22 -8.76
N ARG A 716 -8.02 -39.32 -9.17
CA ARG A 716 -6.77 -38.98 -8.47
C ARG A 716 -6.99 -37.71 -7.67
N TYR A 717 -7.05 -37.82 -6.36
CA TYR A 717 -7.23 -36.67 -5.49
C TYR A 717 -5.92 -36.31 -4.82
N THR A 718 -5.71 -35.00 -4.70
CA THR A 718 -4.49 -34.43 -4.14
C THR A 718 -4.87 -33.38 -3.12
N VAL A 719 -4.29 -33.50 -1.93
CA VAL A 719 -4.33 -32.47 -0.90
C VAL A 719 -2.99 -31.74 -0.93
N TYR A 720 -3.06 -30.45 -1.23
CA TYR A 720 -1.93 -29.55 -1.11
C TYR A 720 -2.04 -28.73 0.17
N ILE A 721 -0.94 -28.56 0.87
CA ILE A 721 -0.81 -27.65 2.02
C ILE A 721 0.26 -26.62 1.66
N PHE A 722 -0.18 -25.41 1.34
CA PHE A 722 0.70 -24.31 0.98
C PHE A 722 0.87 -23.34 2.13
N SER A 723 2.10 -22.89 2.38
CA SER A 723 2.33 -21.71 3.18
C SER A 723 1.93 -20.47 2.40
N ASP A 724 1.31 -19.50 3.05
CA ASP A 724 1.03 -18.21 2.42
C ASP A 724 2.21 -17.23 2.51
N SER A 725 3.34 -17.67 3.10
CA SER A 725 4.47 -16.81 3.47
C SER A 725 5.85 -17.38 3.20
N TYR A 726 6.03 -18.70 3.21
CA TYR A 726 7.34 -19.35 3.15
C TYR A 726 7.48 -20.22 1.90
N LEU A 727 8.64 -20.16 1.24
CA LEU A 727 9.00 -21.06 0.15
C LEU A 727 9.58 -22.37 0.71
N GLY A 728 9.32 -23.48 0.02
CA GLY A 728 10.02 -24.76 0.25
C GLY A 728 9.52 -25.58 1.43
N ILE A 729 8.36 -25.25 2.00
CA ILE A 729 7.69 -26.04 3.06
C ILE A 729 6.31 -26.57 2.66
N ASP A 730 5.96 -26.41 1.37
CA ASP A 730 4.69 -26.86 0.83
C ASP A 730 4.66 -28.38 0.70
N GLN A 731 3.49 -28.96 0.89
CA GLN A 731 3.30 -30.41 0.96
C GLN A 731 2.21 -30.87 0.01
N GLU A 732 2.40 -32.06 -0.53
CA GLU A 732 1.49 -32.71 -1.45
C GLU A 732 1.20 -34.14 -0.97
N TYR A 733 -0.08 -34.48 -0.87
CA TYR A 733 -0.56 -35.79 -0.45
C TYR A 733 -1.56 -36.34 -1.44
N ASN A 734 -1.20 -37.46 -2.06
CA ASN A 734 -1.91 -38.13 -3.14
C ASN A 734 -2.64 -39.39 -2.65
N PHE A 735 -3.91 -39.53 -3.06
CA PHE A 735 -4.71 -40.74 -2.84
C PHE A 735 -5.67 -41.02 -4.00
N LEU A 736 -6.10 -42.29 -4.13
CA LEU A 736 -7.01 -42.73 -5.19
C LEU A 736 -8.42 -42.91 -4.63
N VAL A 737 -9.41 -42.37 -5.34
CA VAL A 737 -10.82 -42.46 -4.98
C VAL A 737 -11.56 -43.23 -6.07
N ASP A 738 -12.12 -44.38 -5.70
CA ASP A 738 -13.00 -45.17 -6.55
C ASP A 738 -14.45 -44.77 -6.30
N ILE A 739 -15.06 -44.10 -7.27
CA ILE A 739 -16.43 -43.58 -7.14
C ILE A 739 -17.39 -44.60 -7.74
N GLN A 740 -18.28 -45.12 -6.90
CA GLN A 740 -19.25 -46.16 -7.23
C GLN A 740 -20.67 -45.63 -7.40
#